data_AF-A0A2I1G0K8-F1
#
_entry.id   AF-A0A2I1G0K8-F1
#
_cell.length_a   1.000
_cell.length_b   1.000
_cell.length_c   1.000
_cell.angle_alpha   90.00
_cell.angle_beta   90.00
_cell.angle_gamma   90.00
#
_symmetry.space_group_name_H-M   'P 1'
#
loop_
_entity.id
_entity.type
_entity.pdbx_description
1 polymer ?
#
loop_
_entity_poly.entity_id
_entity_poly.type
_entity_poly.pdbx_seq_one_letter_code
_entity_poly.pdbx_strand_id
1 'polypeptide(L)'
;MSSETNKDGTVILLDKSTVETLSETSVQADDFEHQSQPESTNTENKNFFKGWKKTIFVDDSSNIKVTFHVYLPSFEFVEGYPIVVGNIEELGNWENPIVKLKQQEGEYLHFKSNYWYSDPISIPLDRFNNYEVKYKYAFFIPKPRIEGKSKFSLFTKHKSDEKKKYNDDDPDEGDLYSEENEQLRLLEKKTGFKFDIVQVFVIKTRRTEFRSLRDFVFTSIILNSITSDNFKDKIMEYQGLMDNFRNPVLHETDIDFISQNIQKTKSKEYEKRIFLCLLLGNYIHFRQESFSRFDLPNGFPVAQIIDTLEKFQSDLLPGEFYDALNITMTAAIRLNVINRSFDWLKLFKVASIINPHFSFIEVIQDLKYSNDRMKNFLIEYTKSAKSIVNQIKNLSIYSNIGRWLFYNCNSFEILLFIWTDIIEHTTERDIQLIKYFCLRVEQLISSSHATSLNNYYRSGSYDSNDSNFIYEIYYYLSIIFPIVGKHAKIFKDLLDVAAGRVKNCALSNISNILTITPVISTLEKEIHDSYGEMVKELLKNYINKIDNNVIRYLLQVCGCKNEVLFIQNGLSENIVYHVMTYLEAKDKIIKNNTNLSAVILKLLENYRFWSLIFNATGLVDNLYSHPYVKQVQGLIFKFDAVILREDITIRSLQEILEYDTEILYPFLNLSAEKEKISEVLIKNLRKNYHGYILKIEQLRSFYDNFCPIEKVKDVQNFLYDINNRNNNLGNLTLKETLADNHWDFHKKNIVTARKAHKWAKSHTFYNVFDRGLKFNSYYENELTVEYIAQTLMPAVFIEYNQLCQQYKEWESLKCSEGILIWKNVKDIEKELNLISDYIQTEKSPKLIKTLKYLSLVPTQIERLQQLSIVVDMFKITHTKDDWLERIVNQEALLIEWLGKLVNFFEIFNQHLGLINNDCWDLIKELSKASDFIVFLYKIAEHDIKNLVNSVDESSYEEDKVSSLIQVKQFLLPLLKSVERLSLKKFLIEISNITQQNAKLGSKVALCSSNNMALQNLYNSISNKEENTREKIRNAAKRGTYTFERDIKGDTCKVTLSYSTFRGTTKPSYSLTDLHDLRERAENYSFGSHRQL
;
A
#
# COMPACT_ATOMS: atom_id res chain seq x y z
N MET A 1 49.94 -4.25 -55.28
CA MET A 1 51.29 -3.66 -55.19
C MET A 1 51.62 -3.64 -53.70
N SER A 2 52.46 -4.51 -53.14
CA SER A 2 53.88 -4.80 -53.41
C SER A 2 54.83 -3.66 -52.99
N SER A 3 55.85 -3.89 -52.18
CA SER A 3 56.16 -5.05 -51.33
C SER A 3 57.27 -4.71 -50.32
N GLU A 4 57.41 -5.54 -49.27
CA GLU A 4 58.69 -5.83 -48.58
C GLU A 4 59.40 -4.65 -47.86
N THR A 5 60.45 -4.82 -47.06
CA THR A 5 61.28 -5.99 -46.65
C THR A 5 61.52 -5.86 -45.12
N ASN A 6 61.46 -6.92 -44.31
CA ASN A 6 62.57 -7.81 -43.88
C ASN A 6 63.79 -7.13 -43.20
N LYS A 7 64.56 -7.79 -42.32
CA LYS A 7 64.38 -8.94 -41.40
C LYS A 7 65.73 -9.21 -40.69
N ASP A 8 65.74 -10.12 -39.70
CA ASP A 8 66.91 -10.81 -39.14
C ASP A 8 67.92 -9.89 -38.40
N GLY A 9 68.70 -10.34 -37.42
CA GLY A 9 68.86 -11.66 -36.77
C GLY A 9 70.01 -11.58 -35.75
N THR A 10 70.52 -12.61 -35.05
CA THR A 10 70.28 -14.06 -34.94
C THR A 10 70.96 -14.51 -33.60
N VAL A 11 71.13 -15.82 -33.32
CA VAL A 11 72.12 -16.41 -32.37
C VAL A 11 71.74 -16.32 -30.87
N ILE A 12 71.74 -17.40 -30.04
CA ILE A 12 71.90 -18.85 -30.27
C ILE A 12 71.00 -19.67 -29.31
N LEU A 13 70.99 -21.00 -29.44
CA LEU A 13 70.01 -21.93 -28.84
C LEU A 13 70.69 -23.16 -28.17
N LEU A 14 69.90 -23.94 -27.40
CA LEU A 14 70.11 -25.35 -26.96
C LEU A 14 71.13 -25.59 -25.82
N ASP A 15 71.04 -26.69 -25.03
CA ASP A 15 70.13 -27.87 -24.99
C ASP A 15 69.50 -27.99 -23.56
N LYS A 16 68.28 -28.56 -23.32
CA LYS A 16 67.86 -29.99 -23.22
C LYS A 16 68.68 -30.86 -22.24
N SER A 17 68.11 -31.83 -21.49
CA SER A 17 66.74 -32.42 -21.42
C SER A 17 66.33 -32.62 -19.94
N THR A 18 65.38 -33.43 -19.43
CA THR A 18 64.40 -34.49 -19.89
C THR A 18 63.28 -34.55 -18.79
N VAL A 19 61.98 -34.83 -19.03
CA VAL A 19 61.30 -36.15 -19.18
C VAL A 19 61.69 -37.14 -18.05
N GLU A 20 60.82 -37.73 -17.20
CA GLU A 20 59.36 -37.65 -16.91
C GLU A 20 59.14 -38.25 -15.47
N THR A 21 58.00 -38.54 -14.82
CA THR A 21 56.51 -38.71 -15.03
C THR A 21 55.84 -38.41 -13.63
N LEU A 22 54.58 -38.66 -13.19
CA LEU A 22 53.31 -39.27 -13.65
C LEU A 22 52.12 -38.74 -12.75
N SER A 23 50.88 -39.12 -13.11
CA SER A 23 49.59 -39.22 -12.35
C SER A 23 49.36 -38.62 -10.94
N GLU A 24 48.36 -37.75 -10.87
CA GLU A 24 47.12 -37.82 -10.05
C GLU A 24 47.14 -38.35 -8.60
N THR A 25 46.63 -37.52 -7.67
CA THR A 25 45.55 -37.93 -6.75
C THR A 25 44.72 -36.70 -6.33
N SER A 26 43.44 -36.90 -6.02
CA SER A 26 42.52 -35.86 -5.54
C SER A 26 42.43 -35.86 -4.01
N VAL A 27 41.99 -34.75 -3.40
CA VAL A 27 41.01 -34.72 -2.30
C VAL A 27 40.47 -33.28 -2.10
N GLN A 28 39.30 -33.21 -1.48
CA GLN A 28 38.36 -32.09 -1.34
C GLN A 28 38.89 -30.84 -0.62
N ALA A 29 38.12 -29.75 -0.74
CA ALA A 29 38.12 -28.66 0.24
C ALA A 29 37.35 -29.06 1.51
N ASP A 30 37.50 -28.27 2.59
CA ASP A 30 36.38 -27.70 3.34
C ASP A 30 36.91 -26.65 4.37
N ASP A 31 35.98 -26.03 5.09
CA ASP A 31 36.10 -24.76 5.84
C ASP A 31 37.18 -24.67 6.93
N PHE A 32 37.58 -23.41 7.22
CA PHE A 32 38.29 -23.02 8.44
C PHE A 32 37.69 -21.74 9.05
N GLU A 33 36.50 -21.84 9.63
CA GLU A 33 36.21 -21.08 10.86
C GLU A 33 36.66 -21.92 12.06
N HIS A 34 37.53 -21.38 12.91
CA HIS A 34 37.45 -21.70 14.34
C HIS A 34 38.07 -20.61 15.21
N GLN A 35 37.39 -20.33 16.31
CA GLN A 35 37.85 -19.45 17.38
C GLN A 35 39.00 -20.11 18.15
N SER A 36 39.95 -19.32 18.64
CA SER A 36 40.82 -19.70 19.74
C SER A 36 40.91 -18.55 20.76
N GLN A 37 40.88 -18.91 22.04
CA GLN A 37 41.00 -17.97 23.15
C GLN A 37 42.48 -17.63 23.37
N PRO A 38 42.84 -16.40 23.79
CA PRO A 38 44.12 -16.16 24.42
C PRO A 38 44.10 -16.75 25.83
N GLU A 39 44.81 -17.86 26.05
CA GLU A 39 45.08 -18.35 27.41
C GLU A 39 45.95 -17.34 28.19
N SER A 40 45.77 -17.31 29.51
CA SER A 40 46.41 -16.30 30.36
C SER A 40 47.88 -16.62 30.66
N THR A 41 48.80 -16.13 29.84
CA THR A 41 50.25 -16.14 30.11
C THR A 41 50.73 -14.82 30.73
N ASN A 42 50.40 -14.61 32.01
CA ASN A 42 50.99 -13.54 32.81
C ASN A 42 52.50 -13.81 33.06
N THR A 43 53.37 -13.34 32.17
CA THR A 43 54.68 -12.69 32.46
C THR A 43 55.46 -12.41 31.17
N GLU A 44 55.42 -11.17 30.66
CA GLU A 44 56.55 -10.63 29.88
C GLU A 44 56.61 -9.09 29.99
N ASN A 45 56.94 -8.58 31.19
CA ASN A 45 57.11 -7.15 31.44
C ASN A 45 58.31 -6.59 30.65
N LYS A 46 58.04 -6.01 29.47
CA LYS A 46 59.00 -5.22 28.71
C LYS A 46 59.13 -3.84 29.35
N ASN A 47 60.03 -3.72 30.34
CA ASN A 47 60.50 -2.41 30.80
C ASN A 47 61.00 -1.61 29.59
N PHE A 48 60.50 -0.38 29.42
CA PHE A 48 60.75 0.51 28.27
C PHE A 48 62.23 0.88 28.02
N PHE A 49 63.14 0.54 28.94
CA PHE A 49 64.36 1.29 29.21
C PHE A 49 65.65 0.47 29.21
N LYS A 50 65.68 -0.65 28.48
CA LYS A 50 66.84 -1.58 28.42
C LYS A 50 67.94 -1.21 27.40
N GLY A 51 67.82 -0.13 26.63
CA GLY A 51 68.74 0.19 25.51
C GLY A 51 69.98 1.03 25.86
N TRP A 52 69.83 2.11 26.63
CA TRP A 52 70.78 3.25 26.65
C TRP A 52 72.22 2.99 27.13
N LYS A 53 72.62 1.86 27.72
CA LYS A 53 73.83 1.83 28.59
C LYS A 53 75.21 2.14 27.94
N LYS A 54 75.35 2.34 26.62
CA LYS A 54 76.60 2.75 25.93
C LYS A 54 76.46 4.05 25.10
N THR A 55 77.57 4.81 25.06
CA THR A 55 77.78 6.16 24.50
C THR A 55 77.02 7.30 25.19
N ILE A 56 77.39 8.55 24.85
CA ILE A 56 77.16 9.79 25.62
C ILE A 56 77.80 9.74 27.02
N PHE A 57 79.08 10.14 27.09
CA PHE A 57 79.69 10.97 28.15
C PHE A 57 81.04 11.44 27.62
N VAL A 58 81.21 12.77 27.46
CA VAL A 58 82.50 13.44 27.25
C VAL A 58 82.53 14.55 28.28
N ASP A 59 82.98 14.21 29.49
CA ASP A 59 83.11 15.15 30.60
C ASP A 59 84.50 15.77 30.59
N ASP A 60 84.59 17.06 30.24
CA ASP A 60 85.77 17.91 30.52
C ASP A 60 85.81 18.37 32.00
N SER A 61 85.00 17.77 32.88
CA SER A 61 84.93 18.10 34.31
C SER A 61 85.58 17.00 35.17
N SER A 62 86.50 17.36 36.07
CA SER A 62 87.24 16.37 36.87
C SER A 62 86.41 15.69 37.98
N ASN A 63 85.29 16.31 38.38
CA ASN A 63 84.52 15.95 39.57
C ASN A 63 83.02 15.89 39.24
N ILE A 64 82.35 14.80 39.61
CA ILE A 64 80.88 14.67 39.53
C ILE A 64 80.26 15.36 40.76
N LYS A 65 79.20 16.15 40.55
CA LYS A 65 78.38 16.70 41.64
C LYS A 65 77.18 15.80 41.93
N VAL A 66 77.17 15.20 43.12
CA VAL A 66 76.13 14.29 43.59
C VAL A 66 75.28 14.95 44.67
N THR A 67 73.96 14.89 44.54
CA THR A 67 72.99 15.33 45.56
C THR A 67 72.12 14.14 45.94
N PHE A 68 72.07 13.81 47.23
CA PHE A 68 71.21 12.74 47.74
C PHE A 68 69.84 13.32 48.10
N HIS A 69 68.79 12.63 47.67
CA HIS A 69 67.37 12.95 47.93
C HIS A 69 66.72 11.68 48.48
N VAL A 70 66.23 11.72 49.72
CA VAL A 70 65.83 10.51 50.44
C VAL A 70 64.58 10.71 51.29
N TYR A 71 63.71 9.71 51.32
CA TYR A 71 62.66 9.62 52.34
C TYR A 71 63.15 8.78 53.52
N LEU A 72 63.03 9.32 54.73
CA LEU A 72 63.43 8.66 55.98
C LEU A 72 62.22 8.56 56.93
N PRO A 73 62.22 7.64 57.91
CA PRO A 73 61.25 7.62 59.00
C PRO A 73 61.25 8.93 59.81
N SER A 74 60.16 9.21 60.54
CA SER A 74 60.15 10.36 61.46
C SER A 74 61.04 10.09 62.68
N PHE A 75 61.86 11.10 63.01
CA PHE A 75 62.79 11.10 64.15
C PHE A 75 62.35 12.05 65.29
N GLU A 76 61.06 12.42 65.36
CA GLU A 76 60.49 13.41 66.32
C GLU A 76 60.90 13.26 67.79
N PHE A 77 61.32 12.06 68.22
CA PHE A 77 61.68 11.74 69.60
C PHE A 77 63.18 11.44 69.80
N VAL A 78 64.04 11.87 68.88
CA VAL A 78 65.50 11.66 68.92
C VAL A 78 66.23 12.98 68.63
N GLU A 79 67.11 13.39 69.53
CA GLU A 79 68.03 14.51 69.30
C GLU A 79 69.25 14.02 68.49
N GLY A 80 69.47 14.65 67.33
CA GLY A 80 70.49 14.25 66.35
C GLY A 80 70.04 14.64 64.92
N TYR A 81 70.74 14.16 63.90
CA TYR A 81 70.38 14.39 62.50
C TYR A 81 70.76 13.21 61.59
N PRO A 82 70.03 12.97 60.49
CA PRO A 82 70.42 11.98 59.51
C PRO A 82 71.59 12.46 58.64
N ILE A 83 72.34 11.49 58.12
CA ILE A 83 73.53 11.66 57.30
C ILE A 83 73.60 10.59 56.20
N VAL A 84 74.45 10.83 55.19
CA VAL A 84 74.95 9.78 54.28
C VAL A 84 76.38 9.42 54.67
N VAL A 85 76.71 8.13 54.68
CA VAL A 85 78.10 7.66 54.85
C VAL A 85 78.46 6.62 53.79
N GLY A 86 79.72 6.61 53.35
CA GLY A 86 80.19 5.76 52.26
C GLY A 86 81.68 5.42 52.33
N ASN A 87 82.14 4.51 51.48
CA ASN A 87 83.52 3.99 51.47
C ASN A 87 84.60 4.93 50.90
N ILE A 88 84.29 6.22 50.76
CA ILE A 88 85.22 7.24 50.25
C ILE A 88 85.26 8.44 51.20
N GLU A 89 86.34 9.19 51.12
CA GLU A 89 86.64 10.37 51.94
C GLU A 89 85.55 11.44 51.83
N GLU A 90 85.05 11.66 50.62
CA GLU A 90 83.98 12.60 50.31
C GLU A 90 82.60 12.19 50.90
N LEU A 91 82.49 10.94 51.37
CA LEU A 91 81.35 10.37 52.09
C LEU A 91 81.73 9.88 53.50
N GLY A 92 82.86 10.37 54.05
CA GLY A 92 83.25 10.16 55.44
C GLY A 92 83.91 8.82 55.80
N ASN A 93 84.26 7.96 54.82
CA ASN A 93 84.87 6.64 55.06
C ASN A 93 84.09 5.79 56.09
N TRP A 94 82.78 5.67 55.91
CA TRP A 94 81.79 5.02 56.79
C TRP A 94 81.59 5.62 58.19
N GLU A 95 82.58 6.31 58.75
CA GLU A 95 82.61 6.70 60.17
C GLU A 95 82.30 8.19 60.40
N ASN A 96 82.71 9.09 59.49
CA ASN A 96 82.66 10.53 59.73
C ASN A 96 81.34 11.15 59.24
N PRO A 97 80.63 11.96 60.06
CA PRO A 97 79.31 12.50 59.75
C PRO A 97 79.33 13.74 58.83
N ILE A 98 80.08 13.67 57.72
CA ILE A 98 80.36 14.80 56.82
C ILE A 98 79.11 15.21 56.02
N VAL A 99 78.41 14.25 55.40
CA VAL A 99 77.26 14.53 54.53
C VAL A 99 75.98 14.65 55.35
N LYS A 100 75.79 15.81 55.97
CA LYS A 100 74.61 16.11 56.80
C LYS A 100 73.37 16.33 55.92
N LEU A 101 72.30 15.58 56.19
CA LEU A 101 71.02 15.70 55.48
C LEU A 101 70.13 16.75 56.15
N LYS A 102 69.39 17.50 55.32
CA LYS A 102 68.56 18.64 55.72
C LYS A 102 67.12 18.46 55.27
N GLN A 103 66.19 19.13 55.94
CA GLN A 103 64.83 19.32 55.48
C GLN A 103 64.64 20.77 55.02
N GLN A 104 63.64 21.00 54.18
CA GLN A 104 63.18 22.36 53.88
C GLN A 104 62.20 22.79 54.98
N GLU A 105 62.44 23.93 55.63
CA GLU A 105 61.49 24.50 56.60
C GLU A 105 60.23 24.98 55.87
N GLY A 106 59.07 24.45 56.26
CA GLY A 106 57.77 24.86 55.73
C GLY A 106 57.12 25.91 56.61
N GLU A 107 56.50 26.92 56.01
CA GLU A 107 55.86 28.06 56.72
C GLU A 107 54.64 27.67 57.58
N TYR A 108 54.16 26.42 57.47
CA TYR A 108 53.00 25.93 58.22
C TYR A 108 53.41 24.95 59.32
N LEU A 109 53.29 25.42 60.56
CA LEU A 109 53.37 24.59 61.76
C LEU A 109 52.37 23.43 61.68
N HIS A 110 52.89 22.19 61.77
CA HIS A 110 52.34 20.98 62.39
C HIS A 110 52.70 19.65 61.69
N PHE A 111 53.30 19.67 60.50
CA PHE A 111 53.88 18.47 59.89
C PHE A 111 55.30 18.74 59.39
N LYS A 112 56.28 17.97 59.89
CA LYS A 112 57.58 17.84 59.21
C LYS A 112 57.40 16.90 58.03
N SER A 113 58.00 17.22 56.89
CA SER A 113 58.06 16.27 55.77
C SER A 113 58.89 15.04 56.16
N ASN A 114 58.72 13.92 55.46
CA ASN A 114 59.64 12.79 55.55
C ASN A 114 60.78 12.87 54.50
N TYR A 115 60.75 13.88 53.62
CA TYR A 115 61.80 14.15 52.64
C TYR A 115 63.01 14.85 53.27
N TRP A 116 64.20 14.42 52.85
CA TRP A 116 65.50 14.96 53.22
C TRP A 116 66.41 15.06 51.99
N TYR A 117 67.37 16.00 52.01
CA TYR A 117 68.36 16.16 50.95
C TYR A 117 69.74 16.57 51.48
N SER A 118 70.81 16.30 50.72
CA SER A 118 72.16 16.78 51.01
C SER A 118 72.46 18.10 50.29
N ASP A 119 73.50 18.81 50.72
CA ASP A 119 74.17 19.75 49.81
C ASP A 119 74.85 18.97 48.65
N PRO A 120 75.13 19.57 47.47
CA PRO A 120 75.80 18.87 46.38
C PRO A 120 77.28 18.56 46.67
N ILE A 121 77.61 17.28 46.86
CA ILE A 121 78.96 16.78 47.12
C ILE A 121 79.72 16.64 45.80
N SER A 122 80.96 17.15 45.74
CA SER A 122 81.82 17.01 44.56
C SER A 122 82.77 15.82 44.72
N ILE A 123 82.54 14.73 43.99
CA ILE A 123 83.32 13.49 44.06
C ILE A 123 84.23 13.41 42.82
N PRO A 124 85.57 13.29 42.96
CA PRO A 124 86.48 13.15 41.82
C PRO A 124 86.18 11.92 40.96
N LEU A 125 86.28 12.06 39.63
CA LEU A 125 86.01 10.98 38.68
C LEU A 125 86.82 9.70 38.96
N ASP A 126 88.06 9.86 39.45
CA ASP A 126 88.97 8.76 39.75
C ASP A 126 88.51 7.86 40.91
N ARG A 127 87.64 8.36 41.81
CA ARG A 127 87.02 7.50 42.82
C ARG A 127 86.16 6.42 42.15
N PHE A 128 85.39 6.78 41.12
CA PHE A 128 84.54 5.86 40.35
C PHE A 128 85.31 5.02 39.31
N ASN A 129 86.52 5.45 38.93
CA ASN A 129 87.39 4.66 38.05
C ASN A 129 88.09 3.52 38.82
N ASN A 130 88.43 3.77 40.09
CA ASN A 130 89.26 2.87 40.91
C ASN A 130 88.47 2.06 41.96
N TYR A 131 87.25 2.48 42.33
CA TYR A 131 86.44 1.84 43.37
C TYR A 131 84.95 1.75 42.98
N GLU A 132 84.30 0.68 43.43
CA GLU A 132 82.83 0.71 43.58
C GLU A 132 82.48 1.64 44.75
N VAL A 133 82.11 2.89 44.44
CA VAL A 133 81.67 3.86 45.45
C VAL A 133 80.32 3.39 46.01
N LYS A 134 80.26 3.16 47.34
CA LYS A 134 79.11 2.62 48.06
C LYS A 134 78.73 3.50 49.24
N TYR A 135 77.44 3.55 49.56
CA TYR A 135 76.88 4.37 50.62
C TYR A 135 75.72 3.68 51.34
N LYS A 136 75.42 4.15 52.56
CA LYS A 136 74.22 3.84 53.34
C LYS A 136 73.76 5.08 54.09
N TYR A 137 72.51 5.09 54.53
CA TYR A 137 71.96 6.15 55.36
C TYR A 137 72.16 5.82 56.85
N ALA A 138 72.49 6.85 57.62
CA ALA A 138 72.69 6.74 59.07
C ALA A 138 72.01 7.90 59.79
N PHE A 139 71.72 7.73 61.08
CA PHE A 139 71.29 8.77 61.99
C PHE A 139 72.39 8.99 63.04
N PHE A 140 72.85 10.22 63.17
CA PHE A 140 73.97 10.59 64.01
C PHE A 140 73.52 11.36 65.25
N ILE A 141 73.98 10.93 66.42
CA ILE A 141 73.71 11.56 67.71
C ILE A 141 75.02 12.11 68.28
N PRO A 142 75.25 13.45 68.29
CA PRO A 142 76.42 14.04 68.91
C PRO A 142 76.50 13.71 70.42
N LYS A 143 77.70 13.48 70.95
CA LYS A 143 77.91 13.36 72.40
C LYS A 143 77.66 14.72 73.07
N PRO A 144 76.94 14.79 74.20
CA PRO A 144 76.74 16.05 74.91
C PRO A 144 78.07 16.57 75.46
N ARG A 145 78.55 17.71 74.97
CA ARG A 145 79.75 18.38 75.49
C ARG A 145 79.52 18.78 76.96
N ILE A 146 80.30 18.19 77.88
CA ILE A 146 80.09 18.34 79.33
C ILE A 146 80.68 19.67 79.82
N GLU A 147 79.87 20.74 79.82
CA GLU A 147 80.22 21.98 80.52
C GLU A 147 80.01 21.87 82.04
N GLY A 148 80.99 22.33 82.83
CA GLY A 148 81.02 22.15 84.27
C GLY A 148 80.30 23.24 85.09
N LYS A 149 79.13 22.90 85.64
CA LYS A 149 78.50 23.44 86.88
C LYS A 149 78.60 24.96 87.19
N SER A 150 77.45 25.64 87.39
CA SER A 150 76.99 26.13 88.73
C SER A 150 75.91 27.25 88.69
N LYS A 151 74.92 27.13 89.59
CA LYS A 151 74.06 28.18 90.24
C LYS A 151 73.23 29.21 89.41
N PHE A 152 71.91 29.01 89.49
CA PHE A 152 70.88 29.92 90.08
C PHE A 152 70.62 31.37 89.58
N SER A 153 69.32 31.72 89.55
CA SER A 153 68.69 33.06 89.65
C SER A 153 68.35 33.87 88.37
N LEU A 154 67.07 33.77 87.99
CA LEU A 154 66.09 34.84 87.68
C LEU A 154 66.56 36.25 87.22
N PHE A 155 65.94 36.72 86.13
CA PHE A 155 65.70 38.11 85.71
C PHE A 155 66.87 39.13 85.69
N THR A 156 67.39 39.44 84.50
CA THR A 156 67.25 40.76 83.83
C THR A 156 67.88 40.74 82.42
N LYS A 157 67.89 41.87 81.68
CA LYS A 157 68.10 41.92 80.22
C LYS A 157 69.40 42.66 79.83
N HIS A 158 70.08 42.12 78.82
CA HIS A 158 71.02 42.74 77.87
C HIS A 158 72.48 43.13 78.24
N LYS A 159 73.39 42.49 77.48
CA LYS A 159 74.52 43.06 76.71
C LYS A 159 75.76 43.63 77.45
N SER A 160 76.70 42.73 77.67
CA SER A 160 78.15 42.84 77.37
C SER A 160 78.75 41.42 77.50
N ASP A 161 79.87 41.01 76.92
CA ASP A 161 80.53 41.35 75.65
C ASP A 161 81.34 40.10 75.22
N GLU A 162 82.05 40.15 74.07
CA GLU A 162 83.09 39.19 73.64
C GLU A 162 82.95 37.70 74.03
N LYS A 163 82.39 36.87 73.12
CA LYS A 163 82.69 35.43 73.11
C LYS A 163 83.56 35.06 71.91
N LYS A 164 84.61 34.31 72.19
CA LYS A 164 85.64 33.85 71.25
C LYS A 164 85.02 32.99 70.14
N LYS A 165 85.59 33.08 68.92
CA LYS A 165 85.43 32.03 67.92
C LYS A 165 85.97 30.71 68.51
N TYR A 166 85.17 29.66 68.39
CA TYR A 166 85.69 28.30 68.22
C TYR A 166 85.72 28.02 66.70
N ASN A 167 86.55 27.08 66.27
CA ASN A 167 86.50 26.54 64.92
C ASN A 167 85.57 25.31 64.94
N ASP A 168 84.74 25.14 63.92
CA ASP A 168 83.81 24.01 63.81
C ASP A 168 84.42 22.80 63.05
N ASP A 169 85.74 22.78 62.89
CA ASP A 169 86.49 21.77 62.12
C ASP A 169 86.91 20.53 62.95
N ASP A 170 86.63 20.50 64.26
CA ASP A 170 86.74 19.26 65.06
C ASP A 170 85.62 18.29 64.64
N PRO A 171 85.92 17.00 64.37
CA PRO A 171 84.88 16.04 64.03
C PRO A 171 83.89 15.90 65.19
N ASP A 172 82.59 15.98 64.88
CA ASP A 172 81.55 15.69 65.87
C ASP A 172 81.70 14.24 66.38
N GLU A 173 82.19 14.07 67.61
CA GLU A 173 82.15 12.76 68.27
C GLU A 173 80.70 12.41 68.63
N GLY A 174 80.20 11.28 68.14
CA GLY A 174 78.82 10.84 68.33
C GLY A 174 78.60 9.37 68.07
N ASP A 175 77.38 8.91 68.37
CA ASP A 175 76.91 7.56 68.08
C ASP A 175 76.25 7.55 66.68
N LEU A 176 76.67 6.63 65.81
CA LEU A 176 76.14 6.47 64.44
C LEU A 176 75.23 5.24 64.34
N TYR A 177 73.96 5.45 64.00
CA TYR A 177 72.96 4.38 63.83
C TYR A 177 72.60 4.22 62.36
N SER A 178 73.06 3.12 61.75
CA SER A 178 72.73 2.80 60.35
C SER A 178 71.26 2.41 60.18
N GLU A 179 70.75 2.47 58.95
CA GLU A 179 69.49 1.84 58.57
C GLU A 179 69.50 0.32 58.83
N GLU A 180 68.30 -0.24 59.05
CA GLU A 180 68.16 -1.66 59.37
C GLU A 180 68.60 -2.55 58.20
N ASN A 181 69.34 -3.63 58.49
CA ASN A 181 70.01 -4.52 57.52
C ASN A 181 71.22 -3.91 56.77
N GLU A 182 71.66 -2.69 57.10
CA GLU A 182 72.88 -2.05 56.56
C GLU A 182 73.02 -2.09 55.02
N GLN A 183 71.94 -1.81 54.29
CA GLN A 183 71.90 -1.95 52.84
C GLN A 183 72.89 -1.02 52.11
N LEU A 184 74.05 -1.57 51.71
CA LEU A 184 75.06 -0.86 50.94
C LEU A 184 74.58 -0.63 49.50
N ARG A 185 74.25 0.62 49.17
CA ARG A 185 73.85 1.06 47.82
C ARG A 185 75.09 1.40 46.99
N LEU A 186 75.01 1.14 45.68
CA LEU A 186 76.04 1.51 44.72
C LEU A 186 75.78 2.91 44.17
N LEU A 187 76.81 3.77 44.15
CA LEU A 187 76.75 5.10 43.58
C LEU A 187 77.15 5.06 42.10
N GLU A 188 76.18 4.85 41.19
CA GLU A 188 76.50 4.85 39.74
C GLU A 188 77.11 6.20 39.28
N LYS A 189 78.17 6.14 38.47
CA LYS A 189 78.90 7.28 37.89
C LYS A 189 78.05 8.24 37.03
N LYS A 190 76.82 7.85 36.65
CA LYS A 190 76.03 8.49 35.57
C LYS A 190 75.01 9.56 35.98
N THR A 191 74.74 9.80 37.26
CA THR A 191 73.65 10.73 37.66
C THR A 191 74.07 11.70 38.77
N GLY A 192 73.63 12.96 38.65
CA GLY A 192 73.89 14.01 39.64
C GLY A 192 72.91 13.98 40.80
N PHE A 193 71.68 13.51 40.60
CA PHE A 193 70.75 13.20 41.69
C PHE A 193 70.71 11.69 41.99
N LYS A 194 70.53 11.37 43.28
CA LYS A 194 70.30 10.02 43.81
C LYS A 194 69.01 10.04 44.62
N PHE A 195 68.14 9.06 44.37
CA PHE A 195 66.78 9.02 44.90
C PHE A 195 66.55 7.73 45.68
N ASP A 196 66.16 7.84 46.95
CA ASP A 196 66.04 6.71 47.86
C ASP A 196 64.81 6.79 48.78
N ILE A 197 64.39 5.63 49.29
CA ILE A 197 63.44 5.51 50.39
C ILE A 197 64.00 4.50 51.39
N VAL A 198 64.24 4.92 52.63
CA VAL A 198 64.72 4.06 53.72
C VAL A 198 63.53 3.66 54.59
N GLN A 199 63.28 2.35 54.69
CA GLN A 199 62.08 1.84 55.35
C GLN A 199 62.18 1.82 56.88
N VAL A 200 63.35 1.50 57.45
CA VAL A 200 63.50 1.29 58.90
C VAL A 200 64.88 1.75 59.40
N PHE A 201 64.88 2.40 60.57
CA PHE A 201 66.07 2.64 61.39
C PHE A 201 65.90 1.98 62.77
N VAL A 202 67.03 1.59 63.38
CA VAL A 202 67.08 1.16 64.79
C VAL A 202 68.06 2.09 65.53
N ILE A 203 67.51 3.04 66.29
CA ILE A 203 68.28 4.04 67.03
C ILE A 203 68.22 3.68 68.52
N LYS A 204 69.37 3.31 69.09
CA LYS A 204 69.51 2.80 70.47
C LYS A 204 68.62 1.57 70.71
N THR A 205 67.41 1.76 71.26
CA THR A 205 66.40 0.69 71.47
C THR A 205 65.07 0.96 70.76
N ARG A 206 64.99 2.01 69.94
CA ARG A 206 63.77 2.39 69.20
C ARG A 206 63.90 2.04 67.73
N ARG A 207 63.00 1.17 67.25
CA ARG A 207 62.75 0.95 65.83
C ARG A 207 61.83 2.07 65.32
N THR A 208 62.26 2.79 64.30
CA THR A 208 61.50 3.85 63.63
C THR A 208 61.27 3.45 62.18
N GLU A 209 60.00 3.35 61.78
CA GLU A 209 59.56 2.78 60.52
C GLU A 209 58.88 3.85 59.65
N PHE A 210 59.06 3.76 58.33
CA PHE A 210 58.49 4.67 57.36
C PHE A 210 57.00 4.34 57.11
N ARG A 211 56.09 5.08 57.76
CA ARG A 211 54.66 4.71 57.82
C ARG A 211 53.80 5.09 56.62
N SER A 212 54.12 6.18 55.92
CA SER A 212 53.36 6.60 54.73
C SER A 212 54.13 7.61 53.89
N LEU A 213 54.19 7.37 52.58
CA LEU A 213 54.56 8.36 51.57
C LEU A 213 53.32 9.20 51.25
N ARG A 214 53.29 10.47 51.70
CA ARG A 214 52.16 11.39 51.45
C ARG A 214 52.50 12.40 50.35
N ASP A 215 53.67 13.00 50.44
CA ASP A 215 54.14 14.03 49.53
C ASP A 215 55.39 13.50 48.79
N PHE A 216 55.19 12.78 47.68
CA PHE A 216 56.29 12.37 46.79
C PHE A 216 56.68 13.56 45.91
N VAL A 217 57.94 13.99 45.94
CA VAL A 217 58.42 15.21 45.25
C VAL A 217 59.59 14.98 44.29
N PHE A 218 60.04 13.73 44.12
CA PHE A 218 61.25 13.43 43.36
C PHE A 218 61.13 13.82 41.88
N THR A 219 59.96 13.70 41.27
CA THR A 219 59.77 14.10 39.86
C THR A 219 59.71 15.62 39.71
N SER A 220 59.13 16.33 40.69
CA SER A 220 59.14 17.79 40.75
C SER A 220 60.56 18.35 40.90
N ILE A 221 61.45 17.65 41.62
CA ILE A 221 62.87 18.03 41.76
C ILE A 221 63.58 17.93 40.41
N ILE A 222 63.38 16.83 39.68
CA ILE A 222 63.93 16.67 38.32
C ILE A 222 63.39 17.78 37.41
N LEU A 223 62.07 17.95 37.32
CA LEU A 223 61.40 18.96 36.47
C LEU A 223 61.94 20.38 36.72
N ASN A 224 62.10 20.77 37.99
CA ASN A 224 62.60 22.10 38.35
C ASN A 224 64.09 22.30 38.01
N SER A 225 64.88 21.23 38.03
CA SER A 225 66.33 21.24 37.75
C SER A 225 66.72 21.25 36.27
N ILE A 226 65.78 21.01 35.34
CA ILE A 226 66.06 20.93 33.90
C ILE A 226 66.47 22.28 33.32
N THR A 227 67.59 22.27 32.59
CA THR A 227 68.09 23.31 31.69
C THR A 227 68.37 22.71 30.32
N SER A 228 68.66 23.54 29.31
CA SER A 228 69.08 23.07 27.98
C SER A 228 70.33 22.20 28.04
N ASP A 229 71.30 22.54 28.90
CA ASP A 229 72.60 21.88 28.97
C ASP A 229 72.55 20.51 29.65
N ASN A 230 71.67 20.31 30.65
CA ASN A 230 71.59 19.09 31.45
C ASN A 230 70.44 18.14 31.08
N PHE A 231 69.65 18.49 30.05
CA PHE A 231 68.38 17.82 29.77
C PHE A 231 68.52 16.30 29.61
N LYS A 232 69.56 15.82 28.91
CA LYS A 232 69.78 14.39 28.68
C LYS A 232 70.10 13.63 29.99
N ASP A 233 70.84 14.24 30.91
CA ASP A 233 71.13 13.65 32.22
C ASP A 233 69.88 13.60 33.11
N LYS A 234 69.02 14.62 33.03
CA LYS A 234 67.74 14.66 33.76
C LYS A 234 66.70 13.67 33.22
N ILE A 235 66.78 13.33 31.93
CA ILE A 235 66.04 12.20 31.34
C ILE A 235 66.55 10.86 31.91
N MET A 236 67.87 10.66 32.00
CA MET A 236 68.45 9.44 32.60
C MET A 236 68.16 9.31 34.10
N GLU A 237 68.17 10.42 34.85
CA GLU A 237 67.75 10.45 36.25
C GLU A 237 66.27 10.06 36.41
N TYR A 238 65.39 10.54 35.52
CA TYR A 238 63.98 10.18 35.52
C TYR A 238 63.75 8.70 35.12
N GLN A 239 64.53 8.17 34.19
CA GLN A 239 64.54 6.75 33.82
C GLN A 239 64.92 5.88 35.03
N GLY A 240 65.99 6.24 35.73
CA GLY A 240 66.38 5.58 37.00
C GLY A 240 65.36 5.76 38.13
N LEU A 241 64.67 6.91 38.19
CA LEU A 241 63.57 7.15 39.13
C LEU A 241 62.36 6.24 38.81
N MET A 242 62.02 6.08 37.53
CA MET A 242 60.93 5.20 37.07
C MET A 242 61.24 3.71 37.31
N ASP A 243 62.45 3.25 37.04
CA ASP A 243 62.84 1.84 37.27
C ASP A 243 62.76 1.45 38.76
N ASN A 244 63.04 2.37 39.69
CA ASN A 244 63.01 2.11 41.14
C ASN A 244 61.67 2.46 41.82
N PHE A 245 60.95 3.48 41.32
CA PHE A 245 59.79 4.06 42.01
C PHE A 245 58.57 4.27 41.09
N ARG A 246 58.40 3.46 40.03
CA ARG A 246 57.32 3.53 39.03
C ARG A 246 55.96 4.00 39.58
N ASN A 247 55.44 3.31 40.60
CA ASN A 247 54.10 3.60 41.13
C ASN A 247 54.04 4.98 41.85
N PRO A 248 54.90 5.30 42.85
CA PRO A 248 55.01 6.66 43.39
C PRO A 248 55.15 7.76 42.34
N VAL A 249 56.01 7.58 41.33
CA VAL A 249 56.22 8.57 40.26
C VAL A 249 54.93 8.81 39.49
N LEU A 250 54.25 7.75 39.03
CA LEU A 250 53.02 7.85 38.24
C LEU A 250 51.80 8.33 39.06
N HIS A 251 51.91 8.37 40.39
CA HIS A 251 50.95 9.01 41.29
C HIS A 251 51.29 10.48 41.60
N GLU A 252 52.56 10.89 41.62
CA GLU A 252 52.97 12.31 41.68
C GLU A 252 52.65 13.02 40.36
N THR A 253 52.96 12.40 39.22
CA THR A 253 52.79 13.00 37.88
C THR A 253 51.38 12.76 37.34
N ASP A 254 50.37 13.13 38.12
CA ASP A 254 48.97 13.02 37.69
C ASP A 254 48.58 14.09 36.64
N ILE A 255 47.34 14.00 36.16
CA ILE A 255 46.84 14.88 35.11
C ILE A 255 46.81 16.36 35.53
N ASP A 256 46.59 16.66 36.82
CA ASP A 256 46.52 18.02 37.32
C ASP A 256 47.92 18.59 37.59
N PHE A 257 48.85 17.78 38.11
CA PHE A 257 50.27 18.12 38.19
C PHE A 257 50.81 18.50 36.81
N ILE A 258 50.57 17.67 35.80
CA ILE A 258 51.08 17.90 34.44
C ILE A 258 50.38 19.12 33.81
N SER A 259 49.05 19.23 33.92
CA SER A 259 48.27 20.37 33.41
C SER A 259 48.79 21.70 33.97
N GLN A 260 48.92 21.80 35.30
CA GLN A 260 49.41 23.00 35.96
C GLN A 260 50.84 23.35 35.57
N ASN A 261 51.74 22.36 35.48
CA ASN A 261 53.13 22.63 35.13
C ASN A 261 53.28 23.07 33.67
N ILE A 262 52.56 22.46 32.71
CA ILE A 262 52.54 22.92 31.31
C ILE A 262 52.04 24.38 31.19
N GLN A 263 51.08 24.79 32.02
CA GLN A 263 50.61 26.17 32.09
C GLN A 263 51.62 27.13 32.73
N LYS A 264 52.35 26.70 33.78
CA LYS A 264 53.38 27.49 34.48
C LYS A 264 54.67 27.68 33.65
N THR A 265 55.09 26.66 32.91
CA THR A 265 56.35 26.63 32.15
C THR A 265 56.30 27.54 30.93
N LYS A 266 57.26 28.47 30.81
CA LYS A 266 57.28 29.47 29.73
C LYS A 266 57.68 28.86 28.39
N SER A 267 57.32 29.51 27.28
CA SER A 267 57.63 29.03 25.91
C SER A 267 59.13 28.89 25.61
N LYS A 268 59.99 29.56 26.38
CA LYS A 268 61.45 29.46 26.32
C LYS A 268 62.05 28.32 27.16
N GLU A 269 61.25 27.63 27.97
CA GLU A 269 61.68 26.48 28.78
C GLU A 269 61.26 25.19 28.04
N TYR A 270 61.82 25.02 26.85
CA TYR A 270 61.37 24.06 25.86
C TYR A 270 61.58 22.60 26.32
N GLU A 271 62.72 22.33 26.91
CA GLU A 271 63.16 21.04 27.42
C GLU A 271 62.28 20.57 28.58
N LYS A 272 61.86 21.49 29.46
CA LYS A 272 60.86 21.21 30.51
C LYS A 272 59.50 20.83 29.92
N ARG A 273 59.09 21.46 28.81
CA ARG A 273 57.84 21.09 28.12
C ARG A 273 57.94 19.72 27.44
N ILE A 274 59.08 19.38 26.84
CA ILE A 274 59.32 18.02 26.31
C ILE A 274 59.33 16.99 27.46
N PHE A 275 59.93 17.30 28.61
CA PHE A 275 59.85 16.45 29.80
C PHE A 275 58.40 16.22 30.25
N LEU A 276 57.60 17.29 30.35
CA LEU A 276 56.17 17.19 30.67
C LEU A 276 55.39 16.38 29.62
N CYS A 277 55.78 16.41 28.35
CA CYS A 277 55.20 15.54 27.31
C CYS A 277 55.56 14.05 27.50
N LEU A 278 56.73 13.74 28.05
CA LEU A 278 57.11 12.36 28.42
C LEU A 278 56.38 11.87 29.67
N LEU A 279 56.30 12.72 30.71
CA LEU A 279 55.52 12.42 31.93
C LEU A 279 54.07 12.09 31.55
N LEU A 280 53.48 12.87 30.64
CA LEU A 280 52.12 12.66 30.16
C LEU A 280 51.97 11.35 29.37
N GLY A 281 52.96 10.99 28.56
CA GLY A 281 52.95 9.75 27.79
C GLY A 281 52.96 8.53 28.71
N ASN A 282 53.86 8.54 29.69
CA ASN A 282 54.00 7.49 30.69
C ASN A 282 52.75 7.40 31.59
N TYR A 283 52.20 8.54 32.02
CA TYR A 283 50.95 8.58 32.79
C TYR A 283 49.78 8.00 31.99
N ILE A 284 49.56 8.44 30.75
CA ILE A 284 48.47 7.93 29.90
C ILE A 284 48.66 6.43 29.65
N HIS A 285 49.88 5.95 29.40
CA HIS A 285 50.17 4.54 29.23
C HIS A 285 49.77 3.72 30.47
N PHE A 286 50.21 4.15 31.66
CA PHE A 286 49.85 3.52 32.94
C PHE A 286 48.34 3.52 33.22
N ARG A 287 47.65 4.62 32.89
CA ARG A 287 46.18 4.67 32.99
C ARG A 287 45.52 3.73 31.99
N GLN A 288 46.13 3.45 30.84
CA GLN A 288 45.65 2.49 29.85
C GLN A 288 45.96 1.03 30.20
N GLU A 289 47.02 0.73 30.97
CA GLU A 289 47.23 -0.58 31.61
C GLU A 289 46.09 -0.92 32.59
N SER A 290 45.47 0.09 33.21
CA SER A 290 44.41 -0.06 34.22
C SER A 290 42.98 0.07 33.67
N PHE A 291 42.78 0.78 32.56
CA PHE A 291 41.47 1.09 31.98
C PHE A 291 41.52 1.08 30.45
N SER A 292 40.53 0.45 29.80
CA SER A 292 40.55 0.16 28.35
C SER A 292 40.74 1.37 27.44
N ARG A 293 40.37 2.58 27.87
CA ARG A 293 40.78 3.87 27.26
C ARG A 293 40.95 4.93 28.35
N PHE A 294 41.96 5.77 28.18
CA PHE A 294 42.11 7.05 28.89
C PHE A 294 42.20 8.17 27.85
N ASP A 295 41.44 9.25 28.07
CA ASP A 295 41.38 10.44 27.24
C ASP A 295 41.60 11.70 28.11
N LEU A 296 42.17 12.76 27.53
CA LEU A 296 42.49 13.99 28.25
C LEU A 296 41.23 14.79 28.62
N PRO A 297 41.19 15.44 29.80
CA PRO A 297 40.04 16.24 30.22
C PRO A 297 39.87 17.52 29.40
N ASN A 298 38.62 17.97 29.24
CA ASN A 298 38.32 19.25 28.59
C ASN A 298 39.00 20.41 29.35
N GLY A 299 39.64 21.32 28.62
CA GLY A 299 40.41 22.43 29.19
C GLY A 299 41.89 22.14 29.47
N PHE A 300 42.36 20.90 29.26
CA PHE A 300 43.79 20.56 29.35
C PHE A 300 44.64 21.39 28.34
N PRO A 301 45.87 21.80 28.68
CA PRO A 301 46.70 22.74 27.87
C PRO A 301 47.32 22.11 26.61
N VAL A 302 46.47 21.64 25.69
CA VAL A 302 46.87 20.95 24.45
C VAL A 302 47.57 21.88 23.46
N ALA A 303 47.22 23.16 23.40
CA ALA A 303 47.88 24.12 22.50
C ALA A 303 49.38 24.25 22.81
N GLN A 304 49.73 24.33 24.09
CA GLN A 304 51.12 24.37 24.57
C GLN A 304 51.89 23.09 24.22
N ILE A 305 51.22 21.93 24.19
CA ILE A 305 51.81 20.66 23.74
C ILE A 305 52.04 20.67 22.23
N ILE A 306 51.04 21.09 21.43
CA ILE A 306 51.16 21.19 19.97
C ILE A 306 52.32 22.11 19.58
N ASP A 307 52.36 23.33 20.14
CA ASP A 307 53.41 24.33 19.90
C ASP A 307 54.82 23.86 20.32
N THR A 308 54.91 22.84 21.16
CA THR A 308 56.18 22.24 21.62
C THR A 308 56.57 21.08 20.70
N LEU A 309 55.66 20.13 20.46
CA LEU A 309 55.94 18.95 19.62
C LEU A 309 56.17 19.32 18.14
N GLU A 310 55.52 20.37 17.60
CA GLU A 310 55.78 20.90 16.25
C GLU A 310 57.26 21.26 16.01
N LYS A 311 57.99 21.60 17.09
CA LYS A 311 59.39 22.05 17.07
C LYS A 311 60.38 20.94 17.41
N PHE A 312 59.91 19.70 17.63
CA PHE A 312 60.75 18.57 18.00
C PHE A 312 61.74 18.17 16.90
N GLN A 313 62.93 17.74 17.34
CA GLN A 313 64.05 17.32 16.49
C GLN A 313 64.61 15.99 17.02
N SER A 314 65.06 15.13 16.10
CA SER A 314 65.39 13.71 16.36
C SER A 314 66.72 13.47 17.09
N ASP A 315 67.48 14.52 17.37
CA ASP A 315 68.75 14.52 18.09
C ASP A 315 68.60 14.89 19.58
N LEU A 316 67.44 15.46 19.95
CA LEU A 316 67.11 15.84 21.32
C LEU A 316 66.90 14.62 22.23
N LEU A 317 66.19 13.60 21.72
CA LEU A 317 65.91 12.33 22.43
C LEU A 317 66.04 11.16 21.45
N PRO A 318 66.74 10.07 21.82
CA PRO A 318 66.71 8.78 21.13
C PRO A 318 65.33 8.09 21.11
N GLY A 319 65.18 7.15 20.17
CA GLY A 319 63.91 6.53 19.81
C GLY A 319 63.19 5.73 20.91
N GLU A 320 63.87 5.27 21.98
CA GLU A 320 63.19 4.57 23.09
C GLU A 320 62.20 5.47 23.86
N PHE A 321 62.30 6.80 23.69
CA PHE A 321 61.34 7.77 24.23
C PHE A 321 60.19 8.14 23.27
N TYR A 322 60.24 7.69 22.00
CA TYR A 322 59.25 8.10 21.00
C TYR A 322 57.87 7.47 21.24
N ASP A 323 57.77 6.28 21.82
CA ASP A 323 56.47 5.68 22.15
C ASP A 323 55.69 6.53 23.17
N ALA A 324 56.35 7.02 24.22
CA ALA A 324 55.74 7.95 25.19
C ALA A 324 55.31 9.27 24.52
N LEU A 325 56.15 9.86 23.66
CA LEU A 325 55.79 11.06 22.90
C LEU A 325 54.66 10.80 21.90
N ASN A 326 54.58 9.61 21.29
CA ASN A 326 53.52 9.21 20.37
C ASN A 326 52.17 9.07 21.10
N ILE A 327 52.16 8.52 22.31
CA ILE A 327 50.98 8.46 23.17
C ILE A 327 50.49 9.88 23.51
N THR A 328 51.39 10.77 23.95
CA THR A 328 51.07 12.19 24.20
C THR A 328 50.58 12.91 22.94
N MET A 329 51.26 12.74 21.81
CA MET A 329 50.88 13.32 20.52
C MET A 329 49.49 12.85 20.09
N THR A 330 49.20 11.55 20.19
CA THR A 330 47.90 10.96 19.83
C THR A 330 46.79 11.45 20.75
N ALA A 331 47.04 11.57 22.06
CA ALA A 331 46.07 12.10 23.02
C ALA A 331 45.80 13.60 22.80
N ALA A 332 46.83 14.39 22.49
CA ALA A 332 46.72 15.78 22.10
C ALA A 332 45.90 15.95 20.81
N ILE A 333 46.15 15.13 19.79
CA ILE A 333 45.37 15.08 18.55
C ILE A 333 43.90 14.76 18.83
N ARG A 334 43.59 13.71 19.62
CA ARG A 334 42.21 13.36 20.03
C ARG A 334 41.49 14.56 20.63
N LEU A 335 42.05 15.18 21.67
CA LEU A 335 41.37 16.27 22.36
C LEU A 335 41.26 17.53 21.50
N ASN A 336 42.22 17.81 20.60
CA ASN A 336 42.13 18.91 19.65
C ASN A 336 41.01 18.69 18.60
N VAL A 337 40.84 17.45 18.11
CA VAL A 337 39.74 17.04 17.23
C VAL A 337 38.38 17.13 17.94
N ILE A 338 38.27 16.63 19.18
CA ILE A 338 37.07 16.73 20.03
C ILE A 338 36.68 18.20 20.26
N ASN A 339 37.66 19.04 20.61
CA ASN A 339 37.49 20.49 20.78
C ASN A 339 37.30 21.25 19.46
N ARG A 340 37.22 20.55 18.32
CA ARG A 340 36.96 21.14 16.99
C ARG A 340 37.99 22.22 16.60
N SER A 341 39.27 22.04 16.94
CA SER A 341 40.37 22.79 16.31
C SER A 341 41.03 21.98 15.18
N PHE A 342 41.87 22.65 14.41
CA PHE A 342 42.71 22.12 13.33
C PHE A 342 44.22 22.24 13.65
N ASP A 343 44.61 22.83 14.79
CA ASP A 343 46.02 23.02 15.18
C ASP A 343 46.84 21.72 15.14
N TRP A 344 46.20 20.60 15.46
CA TRP A 344 46.81 19.27 15.45
C TRP A 344 47.43 18.90 14.09
N LEU A 345 46.98 19.51 12.99
CA LEU A 345 47.55 19.29 11.65
C LEU A 345 49.03 19.68 11.55
N LYS A 346 49.50 20.63 12.37
CA LYS A 346 50.93 20.98 12.51
C LYS A 346 51.78 19.76 12.88
N LEU A 347 51.19 18.80 13.60
CA LEU A 347 51.88 17.62 14.10
C LEU A 347 52.19 16.56 13.03
N PHE A 348 51.67 16.67 11.79
CA PHE A 348 52.10 15.80 10.69
C PHE A 348 53.62 15.85 10.47
N LYS A 349 54.25 17.01 10.72
CA LYS A 349 55.70 17.21 10.55
C LYS A 349 56.54 16.44 11.57
N VAL A 350 56.11 16.42 12.84
CA VAL A 350 56.79 15.66 13.89
C VAL A 350 56.40 14.18 13.87
N ALA A 351 55.19 13.86 13.39
CA ALA A 351 54.76 12.48 13.20
C ALA A 351 55.69 11.70 12.25
N SER A 352 56.22 12.30 11.18
CA SER A 352 57.21 11.62 10.33
C SER A 352 58.53 11.26 11.04
N ILE A 353 58.75 11.75 12.26
CA ILE A 353 59.88 11.39 13.16
C ILE A 353 59.41 10.40 14.24
N ILE A 354 58.35 10.77 14.99
CA ILE A 354 57.92 10.06 16.21
C ILE A 354 57.00 8.86 15.90
N ASN A 355 56.19 8.94 14.84
CA ASN A 355 55.28 7.88 14.38
C ASN A 355 55.23 7.86 12.85
N PRO A 356 56.26 7.32 12.16
CA PRO A 356 56.33 7.35 10.69
C PRO A 356 55.22 6.57 9.98
N HIS A 357 54.44 5.78 10.72
CA HIS A 357 53.25 5.08 10.23
C HIS A 357 51.97 5.92 10.28
N PHE A 358 52.00 7.11 10.89
CA PHE A 358 50.86 8.01 11.09
C PHE A 358 49.65 7.33 11.75
N SER A 359 49.88 6.34 12.62
CA SER A 359 48.81 5.48 13.17
C SER A 359 47.78 6.21 14.05
N PHE A 360 48.06 7.45 14.47
CA PHE A 360 47.06 8.33 15.09
C PHE A 360 45.82 8.56 14.20
N ILE A 361 45.93 8.37 12.88
CA ILE A 361 44.81 8.50 11.94
C ILE A 361 43.77 7.38 12.15
N GLU A 362 44.23 6.17 12.45
CA GLU A 362 43.36 5.04 12.81
C GLU A 362 42.68 5.24 14.17
N VAL A 363 43.08 6.26 14.93
CA VAL A 363 42.51 6.66 16.22
C VAL A 363 41.48 7.79 16.09
N ILE A 364 41.45 8.54 14.99
CA ILE A 364 40.52 9.66 14.72
C ILE A 364 39.58 9.39 13.53
N GLN A 365 39.00 8.19 13.49
CA GLN A 365 38.34 7.67 12.28
C GLN A 365 37.14 8.50 11.78
N ASP A 366 36.34 9.11 12.67
CA ASP A 366 35.15 9.89 12.32
C ASP A 366 35.20 11.32 12.92
N LEU A 367 35.37 12.31 12.05
CA LEU A 367 35.46 13.73 12.39
C LEU A 367 34.07 14.39 12.60
N LYS A 368 32.98 13.81 12.08
CA LYS A 368 31.62 14.37 12.10
C LYS A 368 31.51 15.84 11.65
N TYR A 369 32.32 16.26 10.69
CA TYR A 369 32.30 17.63 10.16
C TYR A 369 31.16 17.85 9.16
N SER A 370 30.51 19.02 9.23
CA SER A 370 29.64 19.53 8.16
C SER A 370 30.46 19.91 6.93
N ASN A 371 29.81 20.02 5.77
CA ASN A 371 30.50 20.27 4.51
C ASN A 371 31.38 21.53 4.52
N ASP A 372 30.88 22.65 5.05
CA ASP A 372 31.67 23.91 5.15
C ASP A 372 32.84 23.77 6.11
N ARG A 373 32.65 23.04 7.21
CA ARG A 373 33.70 22.77 8.19
C ARG A 373 34.78 21.84 7.59
N MET A 374 34.39 20.88 6.76
CA MET A 374 35.30 19.99 6.07
C MET A 374 36.07 20.73 4.95
N LYS A 375 35.43 21.67 4.23
CA LYS A 375 36.12 22.59 3.31
C LYS A 375 37.20 23.41 4.05
N ASN A 376 36.87 23.99 5.21
CA ASN A 376 37.84 24.70 6.05
C ASN A 376 38.97 23.79 6.58
N PHE A 377 38.65 22.56 7.00
CA PHE A 377 39.64 21.56 7.39
C PHE A 377 40.65 21.26 6.27
N LEU A 378 40.17 21.08 5.03
CA LEU A 378 41.03 20.77 3.88
C LEU A 378 41.92 21.95 3.46
N ILE A 379 41.48 23.19 3.71
CA ILE A 379 42.34 24.39 3.56
C ILE A 379 43.51 24.35 4.55
N GLU A 380 43.27 24.07 5.83
CA GLU A 380 44.35 23.97 6.82
C GLU A 380 45.23 22.72 6.63
N TYR A 381 44.65 21.61 6.14
CA TYR A 381 45.39 20.40 5.76
C TYR A 381 46.34 20.69 4.58
N THR A 382 45.89 21.47 3.60
CA THR A 382 46.70 21.88 2.46
C THR A 382 47.91 22.72 2.89
N LYS A 383 47.73 23.62 3.88
CA LYS A 383 48.81 24.43 4.45
C LYS A 383 49.80 23.61 5.30
N SER A 384 49.29 22.69 6.11
CA SER A 384 50.04 22.14 7.27
C SER A 384 50.50 20.69 7.10
N ALA A 385 49.79 19.89 6.29
CA ALA A 385 49.97 18.44 6.21
C ALA A 385 50.28 17.93 4.79
N LYS A 386 49.62 18.47 3.75
CA LYS A 386 49.70 17.96 2.36
C LYS A 386 51.15 17.77 1.88
N SER A 387 52.02 18.77 2.03
CA SER A 387 53.42 18.68 1.57
C SER A 387 54.21 17.53 2.23
N ILE A 388 53.90 17.19 3.49
CA ILE A 388 54.54 16.09 4.22
C ILE A 388 53.96 14.74 3.77
N VAL A 389 52.64 14.66 3.59
CA VAL A 389 51.96 13.45 3.12
C VAL A 389 52.37 13.08 1.69
N ASN A 390 52.54 14.06 0.81
CA ASN A 390 53.08 13.87 -0.55
C ASN A 390 54.48 13.22 -0.55
N GLN A 391 55.33 13.52 0.45
CA GLN A 391 56.67 12.93 0.57
C GLN A 391 56.67 11.46 1.02
N ILE A 392 55.52 10.89 1.40
CA ILE A 392 55.40 9.48 1.82
C ILE A 392 55.54 8.56 0.60
N LYS A 393 56.68 7.86 0.55
CA LYS A 393 57.01 6.84 -0.47
C LYS A 393 56.32 5.50 -0.24
N ASN A 394 55.90 5.20 0.99
CA ASN A 394 55.22 3.94 1.31
C ASN A 394 53.75 4.01 0.86
N LEU A 395 53.42 3.29 -0.21
CA LEU A 395 52.08 3.24 -0.81
C LEU A 395 50.99 2.80 0.17
N SER A 396 51.29 1.92 1.14
CA SER A 396 50.30 1.47 2.14
C SER A 396 49.95 2.61 3.10
N ILE A 397 50.97 3.31 3.63
CA ILE A 397 50.78 4.45 4.54
C ILE A 397 50.03 5.58 3.81
N TYR A 398 50.46 5.94 2.60
CA TYR A 398 49.78 6.97 1.80
C TYR A 398 48.32 6.59 1.48
N SER A 399 48.07 5.32 1.14
CA SER A 399 46.71 4.82 0.87
C SER A 399 45.82 4.82 2.11
N ASN A 400 46.37 4.57 3.29
CA ASN A 400 45.64 4.68 4.57
C ASN A 400 45.19 6.12 4.84
N ILE A 401 46.04 7.11 4.58
CA ILE A 401 45.70 8.54 4.74
C ILE A 401 44.61 8.93 3.74
N GLY A 402 44.75 8.58 2.46
CA GLY A 402 43.73 8.87 1.44
C GLY A 402 42.39 8.16 1.72
N ARG A 403 42.42 6.90 2.15
CA ARG A 403 41.24 6.15 2.60
C ARG A 403 40.50 6.85 3.74
N TRP A 404 41.23 7.36 4.74
CA TRP A 404 40.65 8.10 5.87
C TRP A 404 40.06 9.46 5.44
N LEU A 405 40.74 10.17 4.53
CA LEU A 405 40.22 11.41 3.95
C LEU A 405 38.90 11.17 3.20
N PHE A 406 38.83 10.14 2.35
CA PHE A 406 37.59 9.77 1.65
C PHE A 406 36.49 9.35 2.63
N TYR A 407 36.80 8.53 3.64
CA TYR A 407 35.82 8.10 4.65
C TYR A 407 35.12 9.27 5.36
N ASN A 408 35.85 10.37 5.61
CA ASN A 408 35.33 11.58 6.23
C ASN A 408 34.60 12.55 5.27
N CYS A 409 34.45 12.20 3.98
CA CYS A 409 33.70 13.02 3.02
C CYS A 409 32.19 12.75 3.13
N ASN A 410 31.39 13.79 3.40
CA ASN A 410 29.92 13.70 3.51
C ASN A 410 29.17 14.24 2.27
N SER A 411 29.89 14.59 1.20
CA SER A 411 29.30 14.97 -0.09
C SER A 411 30.24 14.65 -1.26
N PHE A 412 29.67 14.56 -2.47
CA PHE A 412 30.44 14.35 -3.71
C PHE A 412 31.36 15.52 -4.04
N GLU A 413 30.96 16.77 -3.77
CA GLU A 413 31.82 17.96 -3.94
C GLU A 413 33.16 17.80 -3.20
N ILE A 414 33.09 17.36 -1.94
CA ILE A 414 34.27 17.23 -1.09
C ILE A 414 35.07 16.01 -1.47
N LEU A 415 34.41 14.89 -1.80
CA LEU A 415 35.09 13.68 -2.27
C LEU A 415 35.85 13.94 -3.58
N LEU A 416 35.26 14.70 -4.51
CA LEU A 416 35.91 15.17 -5.74
C LEU A 416 37.07 16.12 -5.46
N PHE A 417 36.88 17.13 -4.59
CA PHE A 417 37.92 18.09 -4.21
C PHE A 417 39.11 17.40 -3.52
N ILE A 418 38.89 16.37 -2.70
CA ILE A 418 40.00 15.58 -2.15
C ILE A 418 40.73 14.85 -3.27
N TRP A 419 40.01 14.19 -4.19
CA TRP A 419 40.65 13.50 -5.32
C TRP A 419 41.46 14.45 -6.20
N THR A 420 40.92 15.61 -6.56
CA THR A 420 41.51 16.55 -7.54
C THR A 420 42.54 17.52 -6.96
N ASP A 421 42.28 18.07 -5.76
CA ASP A 421 43.08 19.16 -5.18
C ASP A 421 43.93 18.73 -3.97
N ILE A 422 43.69 17.55 -3.37
CA ILE A 422 44.41 17.08 -2.16
C ILE A 422 45.34 15.90 -2.45
N ILE A 423 44.90 14.90 -3.23
CA ILE A 423 45.73 13.76 -3.63
C ILE A 423 46.80 14.19 -4.65
N GLU A 424 48.03 13.71 -4.47
CA GLU A 424 49.10 13.79 -5.47
C GLU A 424 49.09 12.53 -6.35
N HIS A 425 48.55 12.68 -7.57
CA HIS A 425 48.36 11.62 -8.55
C HIS A 425 49.68 11.01 -9.04
N THR A 426 49.82 9.70 -8.84
CA THR A 426 50.75 8.83 -9.57
C THR A 426 50.01 7.54 -9.90
N THR A 427 50.42 6.85 -10.96
CA THR A 427 49.79 5.60 -11.43
C THR A 427 49.58 4.59 -10.32
N GLU A 428 50.57 4.42 -9.44
CA GLU A 428 50.56 3.46 -8.33
C GLU A 428 49.63 3.89 -7.20
N ARG A 429 49.56 5.20 -6.91
CA ARG A 429 48.70 5.77 -5.87
C ARG A 429 47.24 5.73 -6.30
N ASP A 430 46.94 6.14 -7.53
CA ASP A 430 45.58 6.16 -8.07
C ASP A 430 44.98 4.75 -8.12
N ILE A 431 45.76 3.73 -8.54
CA ILE A 431 45.33 2.32 -8.58
C ILE A 431 44.96 1.75 -7.20
N GLN A 432 45.58 2.24 -6.11
CA GLN A 432 45.20 1.85 -4.74
C GLN A 432 44.02 2.67 -4.24
N LEU A 433 44.05 3.99 -4.43
CA LEU A 433 43.06 4.92 -3.90
C LEU A 433 41.68 4.81 -4.59
N ILE A 434 41.63 4.47 -5.88
CA ILE A 434 40.37 4.38 -6.64
C ILE A 434 39.38 3.40 -6.00
N LYS A 435 39.86 2.32 -5.38
CA LYS A 435 39.01 1.35 -4.65
C LYS A 435 38.30 2.00 -3.47
N TYR A 436 39.04 2.78 -2.67
CA TYR A 436 38.48 3.47 -1.50
C TYR A 436 37.61 4.67 -1.89
N PHE A 437 37.96 5.37 -2.98
CA PHE A 437 37.12 6.42 -3.57
C PHE A 437 35.77 5.85 -4.01
N CYS A 438 35.76 4.77 -4.80
CA CYS A 438 34.53 4.15 -5.30
C CYS A 438 33.68 3.53 -4.16
N LEU A 439 34.30 2.91 -3.16
CA LEU A 439 33.58 2.48 -1.94
C LEU A 439 32.90 3.65 -1.21
N ARG A 440 33.47 4.86 -1.24
CA ARG A 440 32.81 6.04 -0.67
C ARG A 440 31.70 6.59 -1.58
N VAL A 441 31.88 6.58 -2.90
CA VAL A 441 30.81 6.90 -3.86
C VAL A 441 29.60 6.00 -3.64
N GLU A 442 29.82 4.68 -3.55
CA GLU A 442 28.78 3.67 -3.28
C GLU A 442 28.03 3.95 -1.96
N GLN A 443 28.77 4.24 -0.88
CA GLN A 443 28.20 4.62 0.41
C GLN A 443 27.36 5.92 0.32
N LEU A 444 27.83 6.94 -0.42
CA LEU A 444 27.10 8.20 -0.58
C LEU A 444 25.77 7.99 -1.34
N ILE A 445 25.79 7.23 -2.45
CA ILE A 445 24.56 6.86 -3.21
C ILE A 445 23.59 6.04 -2.34
N SER A 446 24.12 5.13 -1.53
CA SER A 446 23.31 4.24 -0.67
C SER A 446 22.75 4.93 0.58
N SER A 447 23.39 6.00 1.05
CA SER A 447 23.04 6.67 2.31
C SER A 447 21.77 7.52 2.23
N SER A 448 21.19 7.82 3.40
CA SER A 448 20.13 8.83 3.54
C SER A 448 20.64 10.29 3.49
N HIS A 449 21.96 10.51 3.43
CA HIS A 449 22.57 11.86 3.43
C HIS A 449 22.38 12.64 2.12
N ALA A 450 21.73 12.03 1.10
CA ALA A 450 21.06 12.74 0.01
C ALA A 450 20.07 13.83 0.50
N THR A 451 19.61 13.76 1.75
CA THR A 451 18.91 14.87 2.43
C THR A 451 19.67 16.21 2.44
N SER A 452 20.99 16.21 2.25
CA SER A 452 21.81 17.43 2.10
C SER A 452 21.54 18.20 0.80
N LEU A 453 21.02 17.52 -0.23
CA LEU A 453 20.83 18.05 -1.58
C LEU A 453 19.67 19.05 -1.68
N ASN A 454 18.69 18.92 -0.78
CA ASN A 454 17.41 19.65 -0.74
C ASN A 454 17.54 21.18 -0.54
N ASN A 455 18.75 21.71 -0.42
CA ASN A 455 19.03 23.12 -0.11
C ASN A 455 19.54 23.96 -1.28
N TYR A 456 20.02 23.37 -2.39
CA TYR A 456 20.70 24.15 -3.45
C TYR A 456 19.80 24.54 -4.64
N TYR A 457 18.80 23.72 -5.00
CA TYR A 457 17.92 23.96 -6.16
C TYR A 457 16.47 24.29 -5.79
N ARG A 458 16.26 25.31 -4.95
CA ARG A 458 14.92 25.89 -4.70
C ARG A 458 14.43 26.86 -5.78
N SER A 459 15.09 26.89 -6.94
CA SER A 459 14.81 27.79 -8.08
C SER A 459 14.75 27.03 -9.41
N GLY A 460 13.86 26.04 -9.51
CA GLY A 460 13.54 25.29 -10.73
C GLY A 460 12.25 24.50 -10.57
N SER A 461 11.31 24.60 -11.51
CA SER A 461 9.94 24.10 -11.33
C SER A 461 9.76 22.64 -11.75
N TYR A 462 10.04 21.70 -10.85
CA TYR A 462 9.66 20.29 -10.99
C TYR A 462 9.19 19.69 -9.65
N ASP A 463 7.89 19.37 -9.56
CA ASP A 463 7.26 18.79 -8.36
C ASP A 463 7.48 17.27 -8.24
N SER A 464 8.67 16.86 -7.79
CA SER A 464 8.80 15.84 -6.73
C SER A 464 10.24 15.77 -6.19
N ASN A 465 10.39 15.53 -4.88
CA ASN A 465 11.71 15.31 -4.28
C ASN A 465 12.42 14.10 -4.91
N ASP A 466 11.67 13.06 -5.28
CA ASP A 466 12.18 11.85 -5.91
C ASP A 466 12.83 12.14 -7.28
N SER A 467 12.18 12.94 -8.14
CA SER A 467 12.70 13.28 -9.47
C SER A 467 14.03 14.03 -9.41
N ASN A 468 14.15 14.99 -8.49
CA ASN A 468 15.40 15.74 -8.30
C ASN A 468 16.51 14.82 -7.77
N PHE A 469 16.21 14.00 -6.75
CA PHE A 469 17.15 13.03 -6.17
C PHE A 469 17.69 12.03 -7.20
N ILE A 470 16.85 11.53 -8.12
CA ILE A 470 17.30 10.61 -9.18
C ILE A 470 18.23 11.33 -10.17
N TYR A 471 17.89 12.55 -10.59
CA TYR A 471 18.76 13.36 -11.46
C TYR A 471 20.12 13.61 -10.79
N GLU A 472 20.15 13.94 -9.50
CA GLU A 472 21.36 14.21 -8.75
C GLU A 472 22.29 12.98 -8.65
N ILE A 473 21.76 11.77 -8.44
CA ILE A 473 22.57 10.54 -8.49
C ILE A 473 23.31 10.43 -9.83
N TYR A 474 22.59 10.57 -10.94
CA TYR A 474 23.19 10.41 -12.28
C TYR A 474 24.10 11.59 -12.67
N TYR A 475 23.81 12.80 -12.18
CA TYR A 475 24.66 13.98 -12.33
C TYR A 475 25.98 13.84 -11.54
N TYR A 476 25.98 13.26 -10.34
CA TYR A 476 27.23 12.96 -9.63
C TYR A 476 28.00 11.80 -10.25
N LEU A 477 27.32 10.80 -10.84
CA LEU A 477 27.99 9.78 -11.66
C LEU A 477 28.66 10.38 -12.91
N SER A 478 28.03 11.36 -13.55
CA SER A 478 28.60 12.16 -14.65
C SER A 478 29.88 12.89 -14.20
N ILE A 479 29.82 13.63 -13.10
CA ILE A 479 30.96 14.35 -12.51
C ILE A 479 32.17 13.43 -12.25
N ILE A 480 31.96 12.20 -11.76
CA ILE A 480 33.07 11.26 -11.48
C ILE A 480 33.46 10.38 -12.68
N PHE A 481 32.69 10.36 -13.76
CA PHE A 481 32.93 9.49 -14.93
C PHE A 481 34.34 9.62 -15.53
N PRO A 482 34.96 10.82 -15.66
CA PRO A 482 36.36 10.95 -16.12
C PRO A 482 37.40 10.25 -15.24
N ILE A 483 37.05 9.97 -13.99
CA ILE A 483 37.86 9.21 -13.02
C ILE A 483 37.52 7.72 -13.12
N VAL A 484 36.26 7.35 -12.89
CA VAL A 484 35.85 5.94 -12.70
C VAL A 484 35.57 5.19 -14.01
N GLY A 485 35.22 5.86 -15.11
CA GLY A 485 34.84 5.25 -16.38
C GLY A 485 35.96 4.43 -17.04
N LYS A 486 37.22 4.75 -16.72
CA LYS A 486 38.41 3.96 -17.10
C LYS A 486 38.43 2.56 -16.48
N HIS A 487 37.66 2.34 -15.41
CA HIS A 487 37.56 1.10 -14.67
C HIS A 487 36.18 0.45 -14.89
N ALA A 488 35.91 0.03 -16.13
CA ALA A 488 34.59 -0.40 -16.61
C ALA A 488 33.81 -1.34 -15.68
N LYS A 489 34.48 -2.28 -14.97
CA LYS A 489 33.81 -3.12 -13.95
C LYS A 489 33.29 -2.26 -12.78
N ILE A 490 34.14 -1.47 -12.15
CA ILE A 490 33.78 -0.66 -10.97
C ILE A 490 32.72 0.38 -11.35
N PHE A 491 32.82 0.97 -12.54
CA PHE A 491 31.80 1.90 -13.02
C PHE A 491 30.46 1.21 -13.28
N LYS A 492 30.45 -0.02 -13.82
CA LYS A 492 29.23 -0.82 -13.90
C LYS A 492 28.67 -1.13 -12.50
N ASP A 493 29.50 -1.58 -11.57
CA ASP A 493 29.07 -1.89 -10.20
C ASP A 493 28.38 -0.66 -9.55
N LEU A 494 28.90 0.56 -9.78
CA LEU A 494 28.29 1.83 -9.36
C LEU A 494 26.98 2.17 -10.10
N LEU A 495 26.88 1.92 -11.41
CA LEU A 495 25.65 2.09 -12.18
C LEU A 495 24.55 1.13 -11.73
N ASP A 496 24.89 -0.13 -11.42
CA ASP A 496 23.96 -1.13 -10.91
C ASP A 496 23.46 -0.76 -9.50
N VAL A 497 24.32 -0.18 -8.64
CA VAL A 497 23.92 0.38 -7.33
C VAL A 497 23.00 1.60 -7.49
N ALA A 498 23.31 2.52 -8.40
CA ALA A 498 22.46 3.67 -8.70
C ALA A 498 21.08 3.24 -9.25
N ALA A 499 21.06 2.32 -10.22
CA ALA A 499 19.83 1.76 -10.76
C ALA A 499 19.03 1.02 -9.68
N GLY A 500 19.70 0.24 -8.81
CA GLY A 500 19.08 -0.40 -7.65
C GLY A 500 18.46 0.61 -6.68
N ARG A 501 19.13 1.74 -6.42
CA ARG A 501 18.60 2.83 -5.58
C ARG A 501 17.36 3.48 -6.22
N VAL A 502 17.44 3.81 -7.50
CA VAL A 502 16.38 4.49 -8.28
C VAL A 502 15.16 3.60 -8.53
N LYS A 503 15.35 2.27 -8.69
CA LYS A 503 14.24 1.29 -8.74
C LYS A 503 13.33 1.36 -7.49
N ASN A 504 13.82 1.80 -6.33
CA ASN A 504 12.96 2.03 -5.16
C ASN A 504 12.04 3.26 -5.32
N CYS A 505 12.49 4.31 -6.02
CA CYS A 505 11.66 5.47 -6.34
C CYS A 505 10.55 5.14 -7.36
N ALA A 506 10.64 4.01 -8.07
CA ALA A 506 9.55 3.50 -8.90
C ALA A 506 8.36 3.00 -8.07
N LEU A 507 8.59 2.56 -6.82
CA LEU A 507 7.58 1.93 -5.96
C LEU A 507 6.51 2.92 -5.48
N SER A 508 6.87 4.20 -5.30
CA SER A 508 5.92 5.27 -5.00
C SER A 508 5.14 5.67 -6.25
N ASN A 509 5.86 5.99 -7.34
CA ASN A 509 5.28 6.39 -8.61
C ASN A 509 6.33 6.33 -9.74
N ILE A 510 6.19 5.39 -10.69
CA ILE A 510 7.06 5.30 -11.88
C ILE A 510 7.17 6.62 -12.67
N SER A 511 6.15 7.49 -12.61
CA SER A 511 6.18 8.84 -13.18
C SER A 511 7.43 9.63 -12.79
N ASN A 512 7.92 9.49 -11.55
CA ASN A 512 9.05 10.27 -11.03
C ASN A 512 10.36 9.97 -11.78
N ILE A 513 10.47 8.76 -12.33
CA ILE A 513 11.55 8.33 -13.22
C ILE A 513 11.26 8.80 -14.65
N LEU A 514 10.07 8.51 -15.19
CA LEU A 514 9.79 8.79 -16.61
C LEU A 514 9.96 10.28 -16.97
N THR A 515 9.49 11.21 -16.12
CA THR A 515 9.52 12.66 -16.39
C THR A 515 10.91 13.29 -16.51
N ILE A 516 11.95 12.68 -15.92
CA ILE A 516 13.33 13.20 -15.98
C ILE A 516 14.17 12.58 -17.10
N THR A 517 13.62 11.62 -17.85
CA THR A 517 14.30 10.97 -18.99
C THR A 517 14.89 11.96 -20.00
N PRO A 518 14.20 13.05 -20.41
CA PRO A 518 14.79 14.04 -21.31
C PRO A 518 15.99 14.77 -20.70
N VAL A 519 16.01 14.98 -19.38
CA VAL A 519 17.11 15.66 -18.68
C VAL A 519 18.32 14.72 -18.55
N ILE A 520 18.10 13.45 -18.22
CA ILE A 520 19.18 12.45 -18.15
C ILE A 520 19.81 12.19 -19.53
N SER A 521 19.07 12.40 -20.63
CA SER A 521 19.61 12.29 -22.00
C SER A 521 20.73 13.30 -22.32
N THR A 522 20.94 14.34 -21.51
CA THR A 522 22.04 15.31 -21.68
C THR A 522 23.33 14.91 -20.96
N LEU A 523 23.34 13.81 -20.21
CA LEU A 523 24.52 13.25 -19.54
C LEU A 523 25.32 12.35 -20.50
N GLU A 524 26.47 11.85 -20.07
CA GLU A 524 27.30 10.94 -20.85
C GLU A 524 26.55 9.68 -21.29
N LYS A 525 26.90 9.17 -22.47
CA LYS A 525 26.15 8.09 -23.13
C LYS A 525 26.10 6.82 -22.29
N GLU A 526 27.23 6.42 -21.72
CA GLU A 526 27.35 5.22 -20.88
C GLU A 526 26.44 5.28 -19.65
N ILE A 527 26.14 6.49 -19.16
CA ILE A 527 25.23 6.73 -18.04
C ILE A 527 23.77 6.68 -18.53
N HIS A 528 23.46 7.41 -19.60
CA HIS A 528 22.07 7.54 -20.05
C HIS A 528 21.55 6.27 -20.75
N ASP A 529 22.41 5.48 -21.40
CA ASP A 529 22.09 4.15 -21.91
C ASP A 529 21.77 3.18 -20.75
N SER A 530 22.58 3.18 -19.68
CA SER A 530 22.35 2.34 -18.49
C SER A 530 21.03 2.68 -17.78
N TYR A 531 20.74 3.97 -17.62
CA TYR A 531 19.44 4.44 -17.15
C TYR A 531 18.30 4.00 -18.09
N GLY A 532 18.52 4.05 -19.40
CA GLY A 532 17.57 3.59 -20.42
C GLY A 532 17.20 2.12 -20.28
N GLU A 533 18.17 1.24 -20.07
CA GLU A 533 17.90 -0.19 -19.81
C GLU A 533 17.09 -0.41 -18.53
N MET A 534 17.41 0.29 -17.44
CA MET A 534 16.60 0.26 -16.22
C MET A 534 15.14 0.69 -16.48
N VAL A 535 14.92 1.76 -17.25
CA VAL A 535 13.56 2.24 -17.58
C VAL A 535 12.79 1.22 -18.41
N LYS A 536 13.44 0.56 -19.38
CA LYS A 536 12.84 -0.54 -20.17
C LYS A 536 12.44 -1.71 -19.28
N GLU A 537 13.34 -2.18 -18.40
CA GLU A 537 13.05 -3.25 -17.43
C GLU A 537 11.86 -2.91 -16.52
N LEU A 538 11.77 -1.66 -16.05
CA LEU A 538 10.65 -1.22 -15.23
C LEU A 538 9.34 -1.20 -16.03
N LEU A 539 9.30 -0.52 -17.18
CA LEU A 539 8.10 -0.39 -18.02
C LEU A 539 7.51 -1.76 -18.43
N LYS A 540 8.36 -2.78 -18.61
CA LYS A 540 7.97 -4.18 -18.84
C LYS A 540 6.96 -4.73 -17.83
N ASN A 541 6.94 -4.21 -16.59
CA ASN A 541 6.04 -4.65 -15.53
C ASN A 541 4.76 -3.81 -15.43
N TYR A 542 4.80 -2.54 -15.83
CA TYR A 542 3.65 -1.62 -15.75
C TYR A 542 2.75 -1.66 -17.00
N ILE A 543 3.30 -1.99 -18.17
CA ILE A 543 2.55 -2.10 -19.42
C ILE A 543 1.95 -3.50 -19.55
N ASN A 544 0.66 -3.61 -19.89
CA ASN A 544 0.00 -4.91 -20.08
C ASN A 544 -0.89 -5.01 -21.31
N LYS A 545 -1.40 -3.87 -21.78
CA LYS A 545 -2.19 -3.67 -23.00
C LYS A 545 -1.98 -2.22 -23.42
N ILE A 546 -2.52 -1.82 -24.58
CA ILE A 546 -2.70 -0.39 -24.88
C ILE A 546 -3.79 0.15 -23.93
N ASP A 547 -3.50 1.25 -23.23
CA ASP A 547 -4.46 2.04 -22.44
C ASP A 547 -3.94 3.47 -22.19
N ASN A 548 -4.72 4.27 -21.46
CA ASN A 548 -4.39 5.67 -21.14
C ASN A 548 -3.12 5.82 -20.26
N ASN A 549 -2.70 4.79 -19.52
CA ASN A 549 -1.45 4.83 -18.75
C ASN A 549 -0.25 4.73 -19.70
N VAL A 550 -0.32 3.89 -20.74
CA VAL A 550 0.72 3.82 -21.78
C VAL A 550 0.88 5.17 -22.48
N ILE A 551 -0.23 5.83 -22.84
CA ILE A 551 -0.21 7.20 -23.38
C ILE A 551 0.54 8.15 -22.43
N ARG A 552 0.18 8.15 -21.14
CA ARG A 552 0.85 8.97 -20.12
C ARG A 552 2.35 8.66 -20.01
N TYR A 553 2.74 7.39 -20.00
CA TYR A 553 4.14 6.98 -19.88
C TYR A 553 4.98 7.47 -21.08
N LEU A 554 4.47 7.34 -22.31
CA LEU A 554 5.18 7.82 -23.51
C LEU A 554 5.34 9.35 -23.51
N LEU A 555 4.29 10.09 -23.14
CA LEU A 555 4.35 11.55 -22.98
C LEU A 555 5.38 11.96 -21.92
N GLN A 556 5.43 11.26 -20.79
CA GLN A 556 6.38 11.55 -19.70
C GLN A 556 7.83 11.27 -20.09
N VAL A 557 8.10 10.12 -20.73
CA VAL A 557 9.43 9.76 -21.30
C VAL A 557 9.94 10.81 -22.29
N CYS A 558 9.03 11.51 -22.98
CA CYS A 558 9.34 12.56 -23.95
C CYS A 558 9.18 14.00 -23.40
N GLY A 559 8.95 14.18 -22.10
CA GLY A 559 8.78 15.51 -21.48
C GLY A 559 7.58 16.33 -21.98
N CYS A 560 6.59 15.67 -22.60
CA CYS A 560 5.48 16.32 -23.28
C CYS A 560 4.38 16.74 -22.28
N LYS A 561 3.98 18.03 -22.32
CA LYS A 561 2.97 18.62 -21.43
C LYS A 561 1.53 18.50 -21.96
N ASN A 562 1.38 18.32 -23.27
CA ASN A 562 0.10 18.17 -23.98
C ASN A 562 0.01 16.75 -24.57
N GLU A 563 -1.16 16.33 -25.07
CA GLU A 563 -1.33 15.06 -25.80
C GLU A 563 -0.77 15.12 -27.24
N VAL A 564 0.48 15.56 -27.38
CA VAL A 564 1.26 15.58 -28.64
C VAL A 564 2.63 14.99 -28.32
N LEU A 565 3.01 13.91 -29.01
CA LEU A 565 4.25 13.19 -28.76
C LEU A 565 5.40 13.84 -29.55
N PHE A 566 6.18 14.69 -28.87
CA PHE A 566 7.39 15.30 -29.41
C PHE A 566 8.63 14.63 -28.81
N ILE A 567 9.28 13.77 -29.59
CA ILE A 567 10.43 12.96 -29.16
C ILE A 567 11.70 13.78 -29.33
N GLN A 568 12.28 14.21 -28.20
CA GLN A 568 13.31 15.26 -28.16
C GLN A 568 14.75 14.76 -28.36
N ASN A 569 15.00 13.48 -28.05
CA ASN A 569 16.33 12.90 -27.94
C ASN A 569 16.29 11.38 -28.21
N GLY A 570 17.45 10.79 -28.53
CA GLY A 570 17.55 9.37 -28.90
C GLY A 570 17.23 8.40 -27.76
N LEU A 571 17.44 8.76 -26.49
CA LEU A 571 17.08 7.93 -25.34
C LEU A 571 15.56 7.78 -25.21
N SER A 572 14.83 8.89 -25.30
CA SER A 572 13.36 8.91 -25.34
C SER A 572 12.84 8.09 -26.53
N GLU A 573 13.41 8.26 -27.74
CA GLU A 573 13.01 7.45 -28.90
C GLU A 573 13.26 5.95 -28.67
N ASN A 574 14.41 5.58 -28.12
CA ASN A 574 14.80 4.20 -27.89
C ASN A 574 13.91 3.50 -26.83
N ILE A 575 13.46 4.23 -25.81
CA ILE A 575 12.48 3.76 -24.83
C ILE A 575 11.09 3.62 -25.48
N VAL A 576 10.64 4.61 -26.28
CA VAL A 576 9.38 4.54 -27.03
C VAL A 576 9.38 3.34 -27.99
N TYR A 577 10.48 3.11 -28.72
CA TYR A 577 10.67 1.95 -29.58
C TYR A 577 10.53 0.62 -28.80
N HIS A 578 11.18 0.51 -27.64
CA HIS A 578 11.08 -0.69 -26.80
C HIS A 578 9.65 -0.92 -26.28
N VAL A 579 8.91 0.14 -25.94
CA VAL A 579 7.47 0.04 -25.61
C VAL A 579 6.66 -0.48 -26.79
N MET A 580 6.93 -0.04 -28.02
CA MET A 580 6.27 -0.58 -29.21
C MET A 580 6.60 -2.07 -29.41
N THR A 581 7.86 -2.49 -29.19
CA THR A 581 8.25 -3.91 -29.26
C THR A 581 7.51 -4.75 -28.23
N TYR A 582 7.36 -4.23 -27.01
CA TYR A 582 6.64 -4.89 -25.92
C TYR A 582 5.14 -5.03 -26.21
N LEU A 583 4.50 -3.98 -26.74
CA LEU A 583 3.09 -4.02 -27.16
C LEU A 583 2.89 -5.00 -28.32
N GLU A 584 3.79 -5.02 -29.30
CA GLU A 584 3.78 -5.98 -30.41
C GLU A 584 3.92 -7.43 -29.93
N ALA A 585 4.68 -7.68 -28.84
CA ALA A 585 4.80 -9.00 -28.24
C ALA A 585 3.50 -9.46 -27.53
N LYS A 586 2.64 -8.53 -27.11
CA LYS A 586 1.36 -8.82 -26.43
C LYS A 586 0.14 -8.79 -27.35
N ASP A 587 0.17 -8.07 -28.47
CA ASP A 587 -0.97 -8.03 -29.41
C ASP A 587 -1.08 -9.29 -30.27
N LYS A 588 -1.81 -10.27 -29.73
CA LYS A 588 -2.16 -11.52 -30.41
C LYS A 588 -3.20 -11.33 -31.52
N ILE A 589 -3.93 -10.21 -31.55
CA ILE A 589 -5.02 -9.97 -32.51
C ILE A 589 -4.41 -9.55 -33.85
N ILE A 590 -3.55 -8.53 -33.84
CA ILE A 590 -2.88 -8.01 -35.05
C ILE A 590 -1.92 -9.05 -35.65
N LYS A 591 -1.38 -9.97 -34.86
CA LYS A 591 -0.50 -11.06 -35.34
C LYS A 591 -1.22 -12.27 -35.93
N ASN A 592 -2.39 -12.66 -35.39
CA ASN A 592 -3.02 -13.94 -35.73
C ASN A 592 -4.36 -13.81 -36.48
N ASN A 593 -4.99 -12.64 -36.53
CA ASN A 593 -6.33 -12.47 -37.08
C ASN A 593 -6.30 -12.17 -38.58
N THR A 594 -7.00 -12.99 -39.38
CA THR A 594 -7.16 -12.79 -40.83
C THR A 594 -8.33 -11.86 -41.20
N ASN A 595 -9.24 -11.57 -40.26
CA ASN A 595 -10.37 -10.66 -40.48
C ASN A 595 -9.93 -9.20 -40.26
N LEU A 596 -9.72 -8.49 -41.37
CA LEU A 596 -9.30 -7.09 -41.39
C LEU A 596 -10.22 -6.15 -40.61
N SER A 597 -11.55 -6.32 -40.72
CA SER A 597 -12.52 -5.47 -40.02
C SER A 597 -12.41 -5.60 -38.50
N ALA A 598 -12.26 -6.83 -38.00
CA ALA A 598 -12.10 -7.10 -36.57
C ALA A 598 -10.77 -6.52 -36.02
N VAL A 599 -9.72 -6.50 -36.83
CA VAL A 599 -8.46 -5.81 -36.48
C VAL A 599 -8.66 -4.29 -36.47
N ILE A 600 -9.36 -3.73 -37.46
CA ILE A 600 -9.63 -2.28 -37.56
C ILE A 600 -10.48 -1.77 -36.40
N LEU A 601 -11.51 -2.52 -35.99
CA LEU A 601 -12.27 -2.23 -34.77
C LEU A 601 -11.36 -2.17 -33.53
N LYS A 602 -10.38 -3.07 -33.42
CA LYS A 602 -9.44 -3.07 -32.30
C LYS A 602 -8.48 -1.88 -32.33
N LEU A 603 -8.14 -1.38 -33.51
CA LEU A 603 -7.37 -0.15 -33.69
C LEU A 603 -8.20 1.10 -33.35
N LEU A 604 -9.50 1.13 -33.71
CA LEU A 604 -10.46 2.19 -33.37
C LEU A 604 -10.72 2.30 -31.86
N GLU A 605 -10.89 1.18 -31.14
CA GLU A 605 -10.94 1.15 -29.66
C GLU A 605 -9.74 1.90 -29.03
N ASN A 606 -8.58 1.84 -29.70
CA ASN A 606 -7.32 2.39 -29.25
C ASN A 606 -6.91 3.65 -30.04
N TYR A 607 -7.87 4.32 -30.70
CA TYR A 607 -7.62 5.45 -31.60
C TYR A 607 -6.71 6.52 -30.97
N ARG A 608 -6.94 6.91 -29.70
CA ARG A 608 -6.14 7.95 -29.03
C ARG A 608 -4.65 7.60 -28.96
N PHE A 609 -4.32 6.32 -28.77
CA PHE A 609 -2.92 5.85 -28.76
C PHE A 609 -2.35 5.86 -30.17
N TRP A 610 -3.05 5.31 -31.16
CA TRP A 610 -2.55 5.25 -32.53
C TRP A 610 -2.43 6.65 -33.17
N SER A 611 -3.36 7.55 -32.87
CA SER A 611 -3.29 8.95 -33.27
C SER A 611 -2.07 9.64 -32.64
N LEU A 612 -1.72 9.34 -31.38
CA LEU A 612 -0.52 9.88 -30.75
C LEU A 612 0.78 9.36 -31.40
N ILE A 613 0.81 8.07 -31.78
CA ILE A 613 1.97 7.45 -32.44
C ILE A 613 2.14 7.96 -33.88
N PHE A 614 1.08 8.00 -34.69
CA PHE A 614 1.17 8.41 -36.10
C PHE A 614 1.28 9.93 -36.31
N ASN A 615 0.95 10.75 -35.32
CA ASN A 615 1.21 12.19 -35.32
C ASN A 615 2.43 12.58 -34.46
N ALA A 616 3.35 11.64 -34.20
CA ALA A 616 4.58 11.91 -33.47
C ALA A 616 5.52 12.81 -34.28
N THR A 617 6.30 13.64 -33.57
CA THR A 617 7.23 14.61 -34.18
C THR A 617 8.56 14.66 -33.42
N GLY A 618 9.60 15.23 -34.02
CA GLY A 618 10.96 15.20 -33.48
C GLY A 618 11.76 14.03 -34.06
N LEU A 619 12.51 13.32 -33.21
CA LEU A 619 13.25 12.11 -33.60
C LEU A 619 12.30 10.90 -33.63
N VAL A 620 11.86 10.52 -34.83
CA VAL A 620 10.81 9.51 -35.06
C VAL A 620 11.18 8.46 -36.10
N ASP A 621 12.40 8.50 -36.66
CA ASP A 621 12.85 7.60 -37.74
C ASP A 621 12.88 6.13 -37.31
N ASN A 622 13.27 5.84 -36.06
CA ASN A 622 13.24 4.49 -35.50
C ASN A 622 11.79 4.10 -35.14
N LEU A 623 11.01 5.02 -34.58
CA LEU A 623 9.58 4.77 -34.27
C LEU A 623 8.78 4.39 -35.52
N TYR A 624 8.86 5.19 -36.58
CA TYR A 624 8.20 4.88 -37.85
C TYR A 624 8.86 3.71 -38.59
N SER A 625 10.12 3.38 -38.30
CA SER A 625 10.75 2.16 -38.81
C SER A 625 10.31 0.87 -38.10
N HIS A 626 9.73 0.96 -36.90
CA HIS A 626 9.35 -0.20 -36.08
C HIS A 626 8.38 -1.15 -36.80
N PRO A 627 8.61 -2.48 -36.83
CA PRO A 627 7.78 -3.46 -37.54
C PRO A 627 6.28 -3.34 -37.22
N TYR A 628 5.91 -3.30 -35.94
CA TYR A 628 4.52 -3.09 -35.50
C TYR A 628 3.83 -1.86 -36.12
N VAL A 629 4.53 -0.71 -36.18
CA VAL A 629 3.95 0.55 -36.68
C VAL A 629 3.68 0.43 -38.18
N LYS A 630 4.65 -0.10 -38.94
CA LYS A 630 4.49 -0.39 -40.37
C LYS A 630 3.40 -1.44 -40.64
N GLN A 631 3.26 -2.46 -39.78
CA GLN A 631 2.19 -3.45 -39.89
C GLN A 631 0.81 -2.81 -39.71
N VAL A 632 0.64 -1.96 -38.69
CA VAL A 632 -0.64 -1.26 -38.42
C VAL A 632 -0.95 -0.24 -39.52
N GLN A 633 0.03 0.53 -39.98
CA GLN A 633 -0.12 1.44 -41.11
C GLN A 633 -0.57 0.71 -42.38
N GLY A 634 0.05 -0.44 -42.69
CA GLY A 634 -0.32 -1.29 -43.82
C GLY A 634 -1.69 -1.99 -43.68
N LEU A 635 -2.19 -2.19 -42.45
CA LEU A 635 -3.54 -2.69 -42.19
C LEU A 635 -4.58 -1.59 -42.41
N ILE A 636 -4.33 -0.36 -41.93
CA ILE A 636 -5.18 0.80 -42.20
C ILE A 636 -5.26 1.04 -43.72
N PHE A 637 -4.12 1.05 -44.43
CA PHE A 637 -4.08 1.20 -45.89
C PHE A 637 -4.90 0.14 -46.64
N LYS A 638 -4.85 -1.13 -46.21
CA LYS A 638 -5.70 -2.19 -46.78
C LYS A 638 -7.19 -1.94 -46.54
N PHE A 639 -7.54 -1.40 -45.37
CA PHE A 639 -8.93 -1.10 -45.03
C PHE A 639 -9.48 0.11 -45.79
N ASP A 640 -8.66 1.14 -46.01
CA ASP A 640 -9.00 2.28 -46.87
C ASP A 640 -9.46 1.81 -48.26
N ALA A 641 -8.73 0.85 -48.85
CA ALA A 641 -9.07 0.28 -50.15
C ALA A 641 -10.38 -0.52 -50.15
N VAL A 642 -10.73 -1.18 -49.04
CA VAL A 642 -12.03 -1.90 -48.88
C VAL A 642 -13.19 -0.91 -48.73
N ILE A 643 -12.98 0.20 -48.02
CA ILE A 643 -13.94 1.29 -47.88
C ILE A 643 -14.18 1.99 -49.24
N LEU A 644 -13.11 2.37 -49.94
CA LEU A 644 -13.18 3.09 -51.22
C LEU A 644 -13.82 2.27 -52.37
N ARG A 645 -13.84 0.94 -52.26
CA ARG A 645 -14.45 0.03 -53.23
C ARG A 645 -15.86 -0.43 -52.87
N GLU A 646 -16.36 -0.01 -51.70
CA GLU A 646 -17.61 -0.48 -51.07
C GLU A 646 -17.65 -2.01 -50.82
N ASP A 647 -16.48 -2.67 -50.80
CA ASP A 647 -16.34 -4.12 -50.60
C ASP A 647 -16.47 -4.52 -49.09
N ILE A 648 -16.73 -3.57 -48.19
CA ILE A 648 -16.96 -3.82 -46.75
C ILE A 648 -18.31 -4.53 -46.51
N THR A 649 -18.34 -5.52 -45.61
CA THR A 649 -19.59 -6.23 -45.25
C THR A 649 -20.47 -5.39 -44.33
N ILE A 650 -21.81 -5.54 -44.45
CA ILE A 650 -22.78 -4.71 -43.73
C ILE A 650 -22.63 -4.82 -42.21
N ARG A 651 -22.27 -5.99 -41.67
CA ARG A 651 -22.00 -6.17 -40.22
C ARG A 651 -20.74 -5.42 -39.78
N SER A 652 -19.65 -5.50 -40.51
CA SER A 652 -18.44 -4.72 -40.19
C SER A 652 -18.63 -3.22 -40.39
N LEU A 653 -19.47 -2.82 -41.35
CA LEU A 653 -19.85 -1.43 -41.53
C LEU A 653 -20.74 -0.93 -40.39
N GLN A 654 -21.66 -1.74 -39.87
CA GLN A 654 -22.42 -1.45 -38.65
C GLN A 654 -21.48 -1.16 -37.48
N GLU A 655 -20.62 -2.12 -37.14
CA GLU A 655 -19.71 -2.06 -35.99
C GLU A 655 -18.77 -0.84 -36.06
N ILE A 656 -18.28 -0.48 -37.25
CA ILE A 656 -17.36 0.65 -37.44
C ILE A 656 -18.10 2.01 -37.46
N LEU A 657 -19.37 2.05 -37.89
CA LEU A 657 -20.17 3.27 -37.88
C LEU A 657 -20.75 3.63 -36.49
N GLU A 658 -20.57 2.80 -35.46
CA GLU A 658 -20.85 3.19 -34.07
C GLU A 658 -19.91 4.31 -33.58
N TYR A 659 -18.70 4.41 -34.14
CA TYR A 659 -17.73 5.46 -33.82
C TYR A 659 -18.07 6.80 -34.48
N ASP A 660 -18.05 7.90 -33.71
CA ASP A 660 -18.34 9.24 -34.23
C ASP A 660 -17.43 9.68 -35.38
N THR A 661 -17.96 10.58 -36.22
CA THR A 661 -17.22 11.07 -37.40
C THR A 661 -15.93 11.79 -37.00
N GLU A 662 -15.88 12.43 -35.84
CA GLU A 662 -14.70 13.08 -35.27
C GLU A 662 -13.57 12.11 -34.90
N ILE A 663 -13.88 10.82 -34.70
CA ILE A 663 -12.89 9.75 -34.46
C ILE A 663 -12.58 9.03 -35.78
N LEU A 664 -13.63 8.67 -36.53
CA LEU A 664 -13.52 7.86 -37.73
C LEU A 664 -12.83 8.60 -38.89
N TYR A 665 -13.08 9.90 -39.08
CA TYR A 665 -12.45 10.69 -40.15
C TYR A 665 -10.93 10.87 -39.94
N PRO A 666 -10.41 11.25 -38.75
CA PRO A 666 -8.98 11.26 -38.50
C PRO A 666 -8.36 9.87 -38.55
N PHE A 667 -8.99 8.83 -37.97
CA PHE A 667 -8.49 7.45 -38.02
C PHE A 667 -8.25 6.98 -39.46
N LEU A 668 -9.26 7.18 -40.33
CA LEU A 668 -9.17 6.88 -41.77
C LEU A 668 -8.23 7.82 -42.54
N ASN A 669 -7.51 8.72 -41.89
CA ASN A 669 -6.53 9.62 -42.50
C ASN A 669 -5.18 9.68 -41.74
N LEU A 670 -4.89 8.71 -40.85
CA LEU A 670 -3.63 8.64 -40.07
C LEU A 670 -2.36 8.38 -40.91
N SER A 671 -2.47 7.80 -42.11
CA SER A 671 -1.32 7.62 -43.01
C SER A 671 -1.19 8.82 -43.95
N ALA A 672 0.01 9.42 -44.02
CA ALA A 672 0.29 10.60 -44.83
C ALA A 672 0.48 10.33 -46.33
N GLU A 673 0.74 9.09 -46.73
CA GLU A 673 1.18 8.70 -48.09
C GLU A 673 0.04 8.51 -49.12
N LYS A 674 -1.18 9.01 -48.85
CA LYS A 674 -2.39 8.66 -49.61
C LYS A 674 -3.34 9.80 -49.93
N GLU A 675 -4.22 9.55 -50.88
CA GLU A 675 -5.44 10.32 -51.12
C GLU A 675 -6.34 10.27 -49.87
N LYS A 676 -6.89 11.42 -49.45
CA LYS A 676 -7.63 11.55 -48.20
C LYS A 676 -9.08 11.09 -48.36
N ILE A 677 -9.52 10.18 -47.48
CA ILE A 677 -10.93 9.81 -47.38
C ILE A 677 -11.71 11.03 -46.88
N SER A 678 -12.70 11.48 -47.65
CA SER A 678 -13.50 12.67 -47.32
C SER A 678 -14.61 12.38 -46.30
N GLU A 679 -15.00 13.38 -45.51
CA GLU A 679 -16.21 13.29 -44.66
C GLU A 679 -17.47 12.99 -45.48
N VAL A 680 -17.53 13.44 -46.73
CA VAL A 680 -18.66 13.20 -47.63
C VAL A 680 -18.82 11.71 -47.91
N LEU A 681 -17.71 10.97 -48.07
CA LEU A 681 -17.75 9.51 -48.19
C LEU A 681 -18.30 8.88 -46.91
N ILE A 682 -17.83 9.28 -45.72
CA ILE A 682 -18.32 8.74 -44.44
C ILE A 682 -19.82 9.03 -44.25
N LYS A 683 -20.29 10.23 -44.62
CA LYS A 683 -21.72 10.61 -44.60
C LYS A 683 -22.54 9.77 -45.59
N ASN A 684 -21.99 9.44 -46.76
CA ASN A 684 -22.62 8.53 -47.73
C ASN A 684 -22.65 7.07 -47.24
N LEU A 685 -21.56 6.54 -46.67
CA LEU A 685 -21.52 5.20 -46.06
C LEU A 685 -22.59 5.07 -44.97
N ARG A 686 -22.70 6.06 -44.07
CA ARG A 686 -23.77 6.13 -43.06
C ARG A 686 -25.16 6.12 -43.70
N LYS A 687 -25.40 6.97 -44.70
CA LYS A 687 -26.68 7.06 -45.41
C LYS A 687 -27.07 5.74 -46.08
N ASN A 688 -26.12 5.07 -46.75
CA ASN A 688 -26.34 3.83 -47.47
C ASN A 688 -26.61 2.67 -46.50
N TYR A 689 -25.82 2.54 -45.43
CA TYR A 689 -26.04 1.55 -44.36
C TYR A 689 -27.42 1.71 -43.70
N HIS A 690 -27.75 2.90 -43.20
CA HIS A 690 -29.05 3.14 -42.55
C HIS A 690 -30.22 2.97 -43.52
N GLY A 691 -30.06 3.40 -44.79
CA GLY A 691 -31.04 3.19 -45.84
C GLY A 691 -31.26 1.71 -46.21
N TYR A 692 -30.25 0.86 -46.03
CA TYR A 692 -30.35 -0.59 -46.20
C TYR A 692 -31.14 -1.24 -45.06
N ILE A 693 -30.71 -1.00 -43.81
CA ILE A 693 -31.36 -1.57 -42.61
C ILE A 693 -32.81 -1.09 -42.46
N LEU A 694 -33.08 0.20 -42.69
CA LEU A 694 -34.45 0.74 -42.68
C LEU A 694 -35.34 0.09 -43.75
N LYS A 695 -34.79 -0.33 -44.90
CA LYS A 695 -35.56 -1.03 -45.93
C LYS A 695 -35.87 -2.49 -45.51
N ILE A 696 -34.95 -3.17 -44.83
CA ILE A 696 -35.22 -4.46 -44.18
C ILE A 696 -36.34 -4.30 -43.14
N GLU A 697 -36.24 -3.31 -42.24
CA GLU A 697 -37.26 -3.06 -41.22
C GLU A 697 -38.64 -2.77 -41.83
N GLN A 698 -38.72 -1.87 -42.83
CA GLN A 698 -39.96 -1.54 -43.52
C GLN A 698 -40.62 -2.77 -44.16
N LEU A 699 -39.84 -3.60 -44.87
CA LEU A 699 -40.35 -4.83 -45.50
C LEU A 699 -40.79 -5.86 -44.47
N ARG A 700 -39.95 -6.14 -43.46
CA ARG A 700 -40.28 -7.05 -42.37
C ARG A 700 -41.56 -6.62 -41.65
N SER A 701 -41.61 -5.36 -41.24
CA SER A 701 -42.74 -4.74 -40.55
C SER A 701 -44.03 -4.79 -41.38
N PHE A 702 -43.93 -4.69 -42.71
CA PHE A 702 -45.08 -4.86 -43.59
C PHE A 702 -45.57 -6.33 -43.61
N TYR A 703 -44.68 -7.31 -43.77
CA TYR A 703 -45.07 -8.73 -43.80
C TYR A 703 -45.59 -9.21 -42.44
N ASP A 704 -44.89 -8.92 -41.34
CA ASP A 704 -45.25 -9.35 -39.98
C ASP A 704 -46.63 -8.79 -39.52
N ASN A 705 -47.03 -7.59 -39.97
CA ASN A 705 -48.27 -6.94 -39.52
C ASN A 705 -49.42 -6.94 -40.54
N PHE A 706 -49.16 -7.12 -41.84
CA PHE A 706 -50.18 -7.02 -42.90
C PHE A 706 -50.25 -8.23 -43.84
N CYS A 707 -49.44 -9.26 -43.65
CA CYS A 707 -49.53 -10.50 -44.44
C CYS A 707 -49.73 -11.73 -43.52
N PRO A 708 -50.93 -11.94 -42.95
CA PRO A 708 -51.18 -13.00 -41.98
C PRO A 708 -50.95 -14.40 -42.59
N ILE A 709 -50.06 -15.17 -41.95
CA ILE A 709 -49.54 -16.47 -42.41
C ILE A 709 -50.65 -17.50 -42.68
N GLU A 710 -51.74 -17.46 -41.91
CA GLU A 710 -52.90 -18.36 -42.05
C GLU A 710 -53.71 -18.12 -43.34
N LYS A 711 -53.48 -17.00 -44.03
CA LYS A 711 -54.29 -16.55 -45.18
C LYS A 711 -53.48 -16.21 -46.43
N VAL A 712 -52.23 -15.78 -46.28
CA VAL A 712 -51.39 -15.32 -47.39
C VAL A 712 -50.39 -16.41 -47.76
N LYS A 713 -50.59 -17.04 -48.92
CA LYS A 713 -49.95 -18.33 -49.31
C LYS A 713 -48.43 -18.27 -49.44
N ASP A 714 -47.89 -17.13 -49.86
CA ASP A 714 -46.49 -16.91 -50.22
C ASP A 714 -45.69 -16.11 -49.18
N VAL A 715 -46.31 -15.61 -48.10
CA VAL A 715 -45.62 -14.71 -47.13
C VAL A 715 -44.39 -15.36 -46.48
N GLN A 716 -44.41 -16.67 -46.27
CA GLN A 716 -43.28 -17.39 -45.68
C GLN A 716 -42.00 -17.29 -46.53
N ASN A 717 -42.12 -17.21 -47.87
CA ASN A 717 -40.98 -17.02 -48.76
C ASN A 717 -40.37 -15.61 -48.59
N PHE A 718 -41.23 -14.59 -48.42
CA PHE A 718 -40.82 -13.21 -48.18
C PHE A 718 -40.20 -13.00 -46.79
N LEU A 719 -40.76 -13.64 -45.75
CA LEU A 719 -40.18 -13.65 -44.41
C LEU A 719 -38.87 -14.44 -44.35
N TYR A 720 -38.76 -15.55 -45.08
CA TYR A 720 -37.53 -16.33 -45.19
C TYR A 720 -36.41 -15.50 -45.84
N ASP A 721 -36.64 -14.85 -46.99
CA ASP A 721 -35.61 -14.04 -47.66
C ASP A 721 -35.18 -12.84 -46.80
N ILE A 722 -36.12 -12.15 -46.14
CA ILE A 722 -35.80 -11.06 -45.19
C ILE A 722 -34.96 -11.55 -44.01
N ASN A 723 -35.31 -12.69 -43.39
CA ASN A 723 -34.52 -13.25 -42.29
C ASN A 723 -33.15 -13.75 -42.78
N ASN A 724 -33.05 -14.33 -43.98
CA ASN A 724 -31.80 -14.75 -44.60
C ASN A 724 -30.87 -13.54 -44.82
N ARG A 725 -31.36 -12.46 -45.43
CA ARG A 725 -30.62 -11.20 -45.61
C ARG A 725 -30.15 -10.61 -44.28
N ASN A 726 -30.99 -10.64 -43.25
CA ASN A 726 -30.66 -10.12 -41.91
C ASN A 726 -29.63 -10.99 -41.16
N ASN A 727 -29.60 -12.30 -41.42
CA ASN A 727 -28.59 -13.19 -40.85
C ASN A 727 -27.25 -13.08 -41.60
N ASN A 728 -27.31 -12.95 -42.93
CA ASN A 728 -26.15 -12.94 -43.84
C ASN A 728 -25.39 -11.60 -43.93
N LEU A 729 -25.72 -10.61 -43.09
CA LEU A 729 -25.03 -9.30 -43.03
C LEU A 729 -23.51 -9.40 -42.80
N GLY A 730 -23.02 -10.53 -42.29
CA GLY A 730 -21.60 -10.80 -42.11
C GLY A 730 -20.82 -11.06 -43.41
N ASN A 731 -21.50 -11.52 -44.47
CA ASN A 731 -20.88 -11.83 -45.77
C ASN A 731 -21.26 -10.82 -46.86
N LEU A 732 -22.47 -10.25 -46.77
CA LEU A 732 -23.02 -9.32 -47.76
C LEU A 732 -22.28 -7.97 -47.73
N THR A 733 -21.71 -7.55 -48.86
CA THR A 733 -20.99 -6.28 -49.02
C THR A 733 -21.92 -5.09 -49.28
N LEU A 734 -21.46 -3.88 -48.94
CA LEU A 734 -22.21 -2.64 -49.21
C LEU A 734 -22.52 -2.49 -50.70
N LYS A 735 -21.52 -2.74 -51.56
CA LYS A 735 -21.62 -2.77 -53.01
C LYS A 735 -22.72 -3.68 -53.55
N GLU A 736 -22.83 -4.90 -53.02
CA GLU A 736 -23.94 -5.80 -53.37
C GLU A 736 -25.30 -5.23 -52.94
N THR A 737 -25.39 -4.57 -51.77
CA THR A 737 -26.67 -3.97 -51.33
C THR A 737 -27.16 -2.79 -52.18
N LEU A 738 -26.24 -2.17 -52.92
CA LEU A 738 -26.48 -1.03 -53.81
C LEU A 738 -26.79 -1.44 -55.26
N ALA A 739 -26.59 -2.71 -55.62
CA ALA A 739 -26.94 -3.21 -56.95
C ALA A 739 -28.46 -3.16 -57.19
N ASP A 740 -28.87 -2.68 -58.37
CA ASP A 740 -30.30 -2.47 -58.72
C ASP A 740 -31.16 -3.74 -58.58
N ASN A 741 -30.58 -4.91 -58.84
CA ASN A 741 -31.24 -6.20 -58.78
C ASN A 741 -31.29 -6.82 -57.37
N HIS A 742 -30.51 -6.33 -56.39
CA HIS A 742 -30.47 -6.92 -55.03
C HIS A 742 -31.85 -6.99 -54.38
N TRP A 743 -32.72 -6.03 -54.75
CA TRP A 743 -34.06 -5.87 -54.23
C TRP A 743 -35.18 -6.40 -55.14
N ASP A 744 -34.86 -7.06 -56.27
CA ASP A 744 -35.85 -7.45 -57.28
C ASP A 744 -36.98 -8.33 -56.72
N PHE A 745 -36.67 -9.28 -55.83
CA PHE A 745 -37.66 -10.13 -55.18
C PHE A 745 -38.72 -9.33 -54.39
N HIS A 746 -38.32 -8.20 -53.79
CA HIS A 746 -39.21 -7.32 -53.02
C HIS A 746 -39.70 -6.09 -53.80
N LYS A 747 -39.35 -5.95 -55.09
CA LYS A 747 -39.48 -4.70 -55.88
C LYS A 747 -40.88 -4.10 -55.86
N LYS A 748 -41.90 -4.95 -56.06
CA LYS A 748 -43.32 -4.56 -56.04
C LYS A 748 -43.77 -4.09 -54.64
N ASN A 749 -43.21 -4.68 -53.58
CA ASN A 749 -43.66 -4.50 -52.21
C ASN A 749 -43.04 -3.27 -51.52
N ILE A 750 -41.81 -2.87 -51.90
CA ILE A 750 -41.03 -1.82 -51.23
C ILE A 750 -41.77 -0.48 -51.10
N VAL A 751 -42.50 -0.05 -52.13
CA VAL A 751 -43.20 1.25 -52.11
C VAL A 751 -44.36 1.23 -51.11
N THR A 752 -45.12 0.13 -51.08
CA THR A 752 -46.25 -0.06 -50.16
C THR A 752 -45.76 -0.27 -48.73
N ALA A 753 -44.74 -1.09 -48.52
CA ALA A 753 -44.12 -1.34 -47.22
C ALA A 753 -43.61 -0.04 -46.56
N ARG A 754 -42.93 0.82 -47.33
CA ARG A 754 -42.49 2.15 -46.86
C ARG A 754 -43.64 3.04 -46.42
N LYS A 755 -44.76 3.05 -47.16
CA LYS A 755 -45.97 3.81 -46.80
C LYS A 755 -46.67 3.22 -45.56
N ALA A 756 -46.74 1.90 -45.47
CA ALA A 756 -47.42 1.17 -44.40
C ALA A 756 -46.67 1.29 -43.06
N HIS A 757 -45.35 1.50 -43.08
CA HIS A 757 -44.51 1.54 -41.88
C HIS A 757 -44.91 2.62 -40.85
N LYS A 758 -45.44 3.80 -41.26
CA LYS A 758 -46.04 4.79 -40.32
C LYS A 758 -47.15 4.17 -39.46
N TRP A 759 -47.87 3.19 -40.01
CA TRP A 759 -49.10 2.61 -39.47
C TRP A 759 -48.92 1.17 -38.96
N ALA A 760 -47.73 0.57 -39.08
CA ALA A 760 -47.49 -0.83 -38.72
C ALA A 760 -47.68 -1.15 -37.22
N LYS A 761 -47.76 -0.12 -36.36
CA LYS A 761 -48.06 -0.24 -34.92
C LYS A 761 -49.40 0.43 -34.55
N SER A 762 -50.26 0.72 -35.54
CA SER A 762 -51.58 1.33 -35.39
C SER A 762 -52.68 0.27 -35.41
N HIS A 763 -53.43 0.18 -34.31
CA HIS A 763 -54.54 -0.75 -34.18
C HIS A 763 -55.79 -0.25 -34.91
N THR A 764 -55.99 1.07 -35.02
CA THR A 764 -57.08 1.66 -35.84
C THR A 764 -56.86 1.39 -37.33
N PHE A 765 -55.63 1.51 -37.83
CA PHE A 765 -55.27 1.14 -39.21
C PHE A 765 -55.44 -0.36 -39.45
N TYR A 766 -54.98 -1.20 -38.50
CA TYR A 766 -55.14 -2.64 -38.58
C TYR A 766 -56.62 -3.08 -38.62
N ASN A 767 -57.52 -2.41 -37.88
CA ASN A 767 -58.96 -2.70 -37.92
C ASN A 767 -59.60 -2.45 -39.30
N VAL A 768 -59.13 -1.44 -40.04
CA VAL A 768 -59.58 -1.19 -41.42
C VAL A 768 -58.95 -2.19 -42.39
N PHE A 769 -57.67 -2.52 -42.19
CA PHE A 769 -57.00 -3.59 -42.95
C PHE A 769 -57.71 -4.96 -42.80
N ASP A 770 -57.99 -5.41 -41.57
CA ASP A 770 -58.68 -6.67 -41.29
C ASP A 770 -60.12 -6.70 -41.84
N ARG A 771 -60.81 -5.55 -41.89
CA ARG A 771 -62.11 -5.41 -42.56
C ARG A 771 -61.99 -5.67 -44.07
N GLY A 772 -61.10 -4.97 -44.76
CA GLY A 772 -60.88 -5.16 -46.20
C GLY A 772 -60.39 -6.58 -46.54
N LEU A 773 -59.49 -7.12 -45.72
CA LEU A 773 -59.01 -8.50 -45.83
C LEU A 773 -60.16 -9.51 -45.69
N LYS A 774 -61.05 -9.34 -44.71
CA LYS A 774 -62.23 -10.21 -44.51
C LYS A 774 -63.20 -10.13 -45.69
N PHE A 775 -63.49 -8.93 -46.17
CA PHE A 775 -64.38 -8.71 -47.31
C PHE A 775 -63.85 -9.41 -48.58
N ASN A 776 -62.57 -9.24 -48.92
CA ASN A 776 -62.00 -9.85 -50.12
C ASN A 776 -61.76 -11.37 -49.97
N SER A 777 -61.46 -11.86 -48.75
CA SER A 777 -61.31 -13.31 -48.48
C SER A 777 -62.60 -14.14 -48.65
N TYR A 778 -63.75 -13.49 -48.90
CA TYR A 778 -65.00 -14.16 -49.27
C TYR A 778 -65.17 -14.39 -50.79
N TYR A 779 -64.33 -13.75 -51.61
CA TYR A 779 -64.43 -13.78 -53.08
C TYR A 779 -63.18 -14.30 -53.78
N GLU A 780 -62.01 -14.27 -53.12
CA GLU A 780 -60.74 -14.76 -53.67
C GLU A 780 -60.23 -15.99 -52.92
N ASN A 781 -60.00 -17.09 -53.64
CA ASN A 781 -59.63 -18.38 -53.05
C ASN A 781 -58.17 -18.48 -52.56
N GLU A 782 -57.25 -17.64 -53.05
CA GLU A 782 -55.85 -17.60 -52.61
C GLU A 782 -55.32 -16.16 -52.59
N LEU A 783 -54.94 -15.66 -51.39
CA LEU A 783 -54.32 -14.35 -51.25
C LEU A 783 -52.78 -14.45 -51.33
N THR A 784 -52.16 -13.49 -52.02
CA THR A 784 -50.70 -13.39 -52.18
C THR A 784 -50.16 -12.05 -51.66
N VAL A 785 -48.89 -12.01 -51.26
CA VAL A 785 -48.22 -10.79 -50.80
C VAL A 785 -48.26 -9.69 -51.87
N GLU A 786 -48.15 -10.05 -53.15
CA GLU A 786 -48.28 -9.08 -54.24
C GLU A 786 -49.68 -8.45 -54.27
N TYR A 787 -50.74 -9.25 -54.15
CA TYR A 787 -52.11 -8.74 -54.07
C TYR A 787 -52.31 -7.82 -52.85
N ILE A 788 -51.81 -8.23 -51.68
CA ILE A 788 -51.86 -7.40 -50.46
C ILE A 788 -51.15 -6.06 -50.71
N ALA A 789 -49.98 -6.07 -51.35
CA ALA A 789 -49.16 -4.89 -51.57
C ALA A 789 -49.65 -3.96 -52.71
N GLN A 790 -50.26 -4.50 -53.77
CA GLN A 790 -50.67 -3.74 -54.97
C GLN A 790 -52.17 -3.44 -55.04
N THR A 791 -53.03 -4.27 -54.43
CA THR A 791 -54.49 -4.13 -54.54
C THR A 791 -55.12 -3.74 -53.20
N LEU A 792 -54.98 -4.59 -52.17
CA LEU A 792 -55.67 -4.38 -50.90
C LEU A 792 -55.12 -3.16 -50.14
N MET A 793 -53.80 -3.06 -49.94
CA MET A 793 -53.24 -2.00 -49.11
C MET A 793 -53.44 -0.58 -49.70
N PRO A 794 -53.37 -0.35 -51.04
CA PRO A 794 -53.80 0.92 -51.63
C PRO A 794 -55.27 1.26 -51.37
N ALA A 795 -56.19 0.30 -51.43
CA ALA A 795 -57.60 0.52 -51.07
C ALA A 795 -57.76 0.84 -49.57
N VAL A 796 -57.07 0.11 -48.69
CA VAL A 796 -57.06 0.34 -47.23
C VAL A 796 -56.51 1.73 -46.87
N PHE A 797 -55.47 2.23 -47.56
CA PHE A 797 -55.02 3.61 -47.37
C PHE A 797 -56.10 4.64 -47.74
N ILE A 798 -56.89 4.39 -48.79
CA ILE A 798 -57.97 5.30 -49.20
C ILE A 798 -59.12 5.25 -48.19
N GLU A 799 -59.61 4.07 -47.82
CA GLU A 799 -60.67 3.90 -46.81
C GLU A 799 -60.25 4.50 -45.47
N TYR A 800 -59.05 4.19 -44.98
CA TYR A 800 -58.57 4.70 -43.69
C TYR A 800 -58.46 6.23 -43.69
N ASN A 801 -57.92 6.84 -44.76
CA ASN A 801 -57.84 8.30 -44.86
C ASN A 801 -59.23 8.96 -44.91
N GLN A 802 -60.20 8.34 -45.60
CA GLN A 802 -61.59 8.82 -45.61
C GLN A 802 -62.23 8.75 -44.22
N LEU A 803 -62.09 7.61 -43.53
CA LEU A 803 -62.61 7.42 -42.17
C LEU A 803 -61.96 8.39 -41.17
N CYS A 804 -60.64 8.64 -41.28
CA CYS A 804 -59.95 9.61 -40.42
C CYS A 804 -60.45 11.05 -40.63
N GLN A 805 -60.80 11.43 -41.85
CA GLN A 805 -61.33 12.77 -42.14
C GLN A 805 -62.71 13.02 -41.49
N GLN A 806 -63.51 11.97 -41.26
CA GLN A 806 -64.81 12.11 -40.59
C GLN A 806 -64.67 12.52 -39.11
N TYR A 807 -63.52 12.27 -38.46
CA TYR A 807 -63.28 12.69 -37.07
C TYR A 807 -63.08 14.20 -36.90
N LYS A 808 -63.11 15.00 -37.97
CA LYS A 808 -63.27 16.47 -37.88
C LYS A 808 -64.58 16.84 -37.18
N GLU A 809 -65.65 16.12 -37.48
CA GLU A 809 -66.99 16.31 -36.91
C GLU A 809 -67.36 15.11 -36.02
N TRP A 810 -66.39 14.64 -35.22
CA TRP A 810 -66.52 13.41 -34.44
C TRP A 810 -67.73 13.40 -33.48
N GLU A 811 -68.22 14.56 -33.03
CA GLU A 811 -69.39 14.62 -32.15
C GLU A 811 -70.66 14.09 -32.82
N SER A 812 -70.72 14.16 -34.16
CA SER A 812 -71.79 13.65 -35.04
C SER A 812 -71.37 12.43 -35.86
N LEU A 813 -70.35 11.68 -35.43
CA LEU A 813 -70.10 10.31 -35.89
C LEU A 813 -70.97 9.32 -35.12
N LYS A 814 -71.42 8.22 -35.75
CA LYS A 814 -72.22 7.21 -35.04
C LYS A 814 -71.37 6.32 -34.16
N CYS A 815 -71.93 5.89 -33.03
CA CYS A 815 -71.26 4.93 -32.14
C CYS A 815 -70.91 3.62 -32.88
N SER A 816 -71.76 3.15 -33.80
CA SER A 816 -71.51 1.98 -34.65
C SER A 816 -70.29 2.14 -35.56
N GLU A 817 -70.11 3.31 -36.20
CA GLU A 817 -68.96 3.63 -37.04
C GLU A 817 -67.67 3.74 -36.21
N GLY A 818 -67.77 4.37 -35.03
CA GLY A 818 -66.67 4.47 -34.07
C GLY A 818 -66.20 3.10 -33.54
N ILE A 819 -67.12 2.24 -33.13
CA ILE A 819 -66.82 0.89 -32.60
C ILE A 819 -66.03 0.05 -33.62
N LEU A 820 -66.33 0.18 -34.92
CA LEU A 820 -65.65 -0.58 -35.98
C LEU A 820 -64.20 -0.14 -36.24
N ILE A 821 -63.79 1.07 -35.83
CA ILE A 821 -62.43 1.60 -36.00
C ILE A 821 -61.64 1.48 -34.69
N TRP A 822 -62.28 1.80 -33.57
CA TRP A 822 -61.66 1.83 -32.24
C TRP A 822 -61.75 0.50 -31.47
N LYS A 823 -62.23 -0.56 -32.13
CA LYS A 823 -62.28 -1.92 -31.58
C LYS A 823 -60.93 -2.33 -31.00
N ASN A 824 -60.94 -2.82 -29.76
CA ASN A 824 -59.75 -3.32 -29.04
C ASN A 824 -58.58 -2.32 -28.87
N VAL A 825 -58.74 -1.04 -29.22
CA VAL A 825 -57.69 -0.02 -29.06
C VAL A 825 -57.42 0.22 -27.57
N LYS A 826 -56.18 -0.05 -27.14
CA LYS A 826 -55.73 0.18 -25.76
C LYS A 826 -55.17 1.58 -25.53
N ASP A 827 -54.40 2.09 -26.49
CA ASP A 827 -53.68 3.37 -26.41
C ASP A 827 -54.31 4.39 -27.36
N ILE A 828 -55.46 4.92 -26.94
CA ILE A 828 -56.26 5.85 -27.75
C ILE A 828 -55.48 7.12 -28.09
N GLU A 829 -54.65 7.62 -27.18
CA GLU A 829 -53.93 8.88 -27.34
C GLU A 829 -52.80 8.75 -28.37
N LYS A 830 -52.13 7.59 -28.45
CA LYS A 830 -51.16 7.27 -29.49
C LYS A 830 -51.79 7.09 -30.87
N GLU A 831 -52.94 6.43 -30.98
CA GLU A 831 -53.65 6.32 -32.26
C GLU A 831 -54.12 7.72 -32.74
N LEU A 832 -54.68 8.54 -31.83
CA LEU A 832 -55.04 9.95 -32.13
C LEU A 832 -53.83 10.78 -32.60
N ASN A 833 -52.62 10.56 -32.06
CA ASN A 833 -51.40 11.20 -32.56
C ASN A 833 -51.04 10.82 -34.01
N LEU A 834 -51.40 9.63 -34.47
CA LEU A 834 -51.08 9.20 -35.84
C LEU A 834 -52.00 9.85 -36.89
N ILE A 835 -53.20 10.24 -36.47
CA ILE A 835 -54.25 10.87 -37.30
C ILE A 835 -54.45 12.37 -36.99
N SER A 836 -53.57 12.98 -36.18
CA SER A 836 -53.67 14.41 -35.80
C SER A 836 -53.71 15.35 -37.01
N ASP A 837 -53.02 14.97 -38.09
CA ASP A 837 -52.99 15.67 -39.37
C ASP A 837 -54.40 15.88 -39.98
N TYR A 838 -55.39 15.08 -39.56
CA TYR A 838 -56.77 15.13 -40.05
C TYR A 838 -57.76 15.85 -39.12
N ILE A 839 -57.45 16.01 -37.82
CA ILE A 839 -58.37 16.53 -36.81
C ILE A 839 -58.10 18.03 -36.59
N GLN A 840 -59.08 18.88 -36.89
CA GLN A 840 -58.92 20.36 -36.81
C GLN A 840 -58.93 20.94 -35.40
N THR A 841 -59.31 20.16 -34.38
CA THR A 841 -59.35 20.60 -32.98
C THR A 841 -58.23 19.96 -32.18
N GLU A 842 -57.58 20.75 -31.32
CA GLU A 842 -56.64 20.23 -30.32
C GLU A 842 -57.28 19.11 -29.50
N LYS A 843 -56.47 18.12 -29.12
CA LYS A 843 -56.84 16.85 -28.45
C LYS A 843 -57.91 17.01 -27.36
N SER A 844 -59.18 17.03 -27.75
CA SER A 844 -60.21 17.40 -26.78
C SER A 844 -60.32 16.31 -25.71
N PRO A 845 -60.25 16.66 -24.41
CA PRO A 845 -60.42 15.69 -23.33
C PRO A 845 -61.76 14.97 -23.43
N LYS A 846 -62.77 15.63 -24.03
CA LYS A 846 -64.08 15.08 -24.38
C LYS A 846 -63.98 13.92 -25.37
N LEU A 847 -63.27 14.06 -26.51
CA LEU A 847 -63.05 12.97 -27.48
C LEU A 847 -62.32 11.79 -26.83
N ILE A 848 -61.25 12.06 -26.07
CA ILE A 848 -60.48 11.01 -25.39
C ILE A 848 -61.37 10.27 -24.38
N LYS A 849 -62.21 10.98 -23.63
CA LYS A 849 -63.20 10.41 -22.70
C LYS A 849 -64.28 9.60 -23.42
N THR A 850 -64.83 10.11 -24.53
CA THR A 850 -65.77 9.39 -25.41
C THR A 850 -65.19 8.08 -25.90
N LEU A 851 -63.98 8.08 -26.47
CA LEU A 851 -63.36 6.86 -27.00
C LEU A 851 -63.00 5.85 -25.90
N LYS A 852 -62.60 6.33 -24.71
CA LYS A 852 -62.39 5.47 -23.51
C LYS A 852 -63.70 4.85 -23.01
N TYR A 853 -64.85 5.53 -23.16
CA TYR A 853 -66.15 4.93 -22.88
C TYR A 853 -66.64 3.99 -23.99
N LEU A 854 -66.32 4.27 -25.26
CA LEU A 854 -66.77 3.48 -26.41
C LEU A 854 -66.31 2.01 -26.34
N SER A 855 -65.12 1.75 -25.80
CA SER A 855 -64.61 0.40 -25.57
C SER A 855 -65.31 -0.34 -24.41
N LEU A 856 -65.95 0.39 -23.49
CA LEU A 856 -66.67 -0.17 -22.34
C LEU A 856 -68.15 -0.44 -22.62
N VAL A 857 -68.75 0.18 -23.66
CA VAL A 857 -70.17 0.06 -24.02
C VAL A 857 -70.67 -1.40 -24.02
N PRO A 858 -70.03 -2.37 -24.71
CA PRO A 858 -70.57 -3.74 -24.79
C PRO A 858 -70.66 -4.41 -23.41
N THR A 859 -69.63 -4.26 -22.57
CA THR A 859 -69.58 -4.88 -21.23
C THR A 859 -70.56 -4.23 -20.25
N GLN A 860 -70.83 -2.93 -20.36
CA GLN A 860 -71.85 -2.30 -19.51
C GLN A 860 -73.29 -2.67 -19.94
N ILE A 861 -73.55 -2.87 -21.24
CA ILE A 861 -74.85 -3.37 -21.72
C ILE A 861 -75.11 -4.79 -21.20
N GLU A 862 -74.12 -5.70 -21.31
CA GLU A 862 -74.22 -7.07 -20.77
C GLU A 862 -74.54 -7.06 -19.25
N ARG A 863 -73.86 -6.20 -18.50
CA ARG A 863 -74.09 -5.99 -17.05
C ARG A 863 -75.48 -5.45 -16.73
N LEU A 864 -75.98 -4.48 -17.49
CA LEU A 864 -77.34 -3.93 -17.33
C LEU A 864 -78.41 -4.99 -17.56
N GLN A 865 -78.26 -5.83 -18.59
CA GLN A 865 -79.15 -6.95 -18.87
C GLN A 865 -79.13 -7.99 -17.73
N GLN A 866 -77.95 -8.34 -17.22
CA GLN A 866 -77.79 -9.23 -16.06
C GLN A 866 -78.47 -8.67 -14.79
N LEU A 867 -78.35 -7.36 -14.54
CA LEU A 867 -79.05 -6.70 -13.43
C LEU A 867 -80.57 -6.76 -13.59
N SER A 868 -81.11 -6.50 -14.79
CA SER A 868 -82.55 -6.58 -15.05
C SER A 868 -83.11 -7.96 -14.68
N ILE A 869 -82.44 -9.03 -15.13
CA ILE A 869 -82.83 -10.43 -14.81
C ILE A 869 -82.84 -10.69 -13.30
N VAL A 870 -81.88 -10.17 -12.53
CA VAL A 870 -81.85 -10.30 -11.07
C VAL A 870 -82.98 -9.50 -10.41
N VAL A 871 -83.27 -8.31 -10.90
CA VAL A 871 -84.33 -7.42 -10.39
C VAL A 871 -85.71 -8.06 -10.53
N ASP A 872 -85.97 -8.69 -11.69
CA ASP A 872 -87.18 -9.48 -11.94
C ASP A 872 -87.23 -10.76 -11.10
N MET A 873 -86.12 -11.50 -11.02
CA MET A 873 -86.02 -12.76 -10.26
C MET A 873 -86.33 -12.58 -8.77
N PHE A 874 -85.88 -11.46 -8.18
CA PHE A 874 -86.19 -11.10 -6.78
C PHE A 874 -87.59 -10.47 -6.62
N LYS A 875 -88.24 -10.05 -7.71
CA LYS A 875 -89.55 -9.34 -7.73
C LYS A 875 -89.52 -7.95 -7.09
N ILE A 876 -88.48 -7.18 -7.38
CA ILE A 876 -88.33 -5.80 -6.86
C ILE A 876 -89.38 -4.89 -7.50
N THR A 877 -90.05 -4.07 -6.68
CA THR A 877 -91.02 -3.08 -7.20
C THR A 877 -90.29 -1.98 -7.97
N HIS A 878 -90.54 -1.96 -9.28
CA HIS A 878 -90.04 -0.94 -10.21
C HIS A 878 -91.11 -0.61 -11.25
N THR A 879 -90.86 0.39 -12.10
CA THR A 879 -91.82 0.85 -13.12
C THR A 879 -91.13 1.00 -14.47
N LYS A 880 -91.90 1.03 -15.56
CA LYS A 880 -91.37 1.30 -16.92
C LYS A 880 -90.71 2.67 -17.09
N ASP A 881 -90.92 3.58 -16.14
CA ASP A 881 -90.28 4.89 -16.06
C ASP A 881 -89.04 4.94 -15.15
N ASP A 882 -88.65 3.80 -14.56
CA ASP A 882 -87.42 3.72 -13.76
C ASP A 882 -86.16 3.85 -14.64
N TRP A 883 -85.06 4.35 -14.06
CA TRP A 883 -83.78 4.53 -14.74
C TRP A 883 -83.21 3.23 -15.31
N LEU A 884 -83.43 2.07 -14.67
CA LEU A 884 -82.93 0.79 -15.17
C LEU A 884 -83.67 0.39 -16.45
N GLU A 885 -85.00 0.35 -16.41
CA GLU A 885 -85.86 0.09 -17.58
C GLU A 885 -85.63 1.10 -18.70
N ARG A 886 -85.45 2.39 -18.38
CA ARG A 886 -85.14 3.43 -19.37
C ARG A 886 -83.78 3.26 -20.04
N ILE A 887 -82.79 2.66 -19.36
CA ILE A 887 -81.48 2.37 -19.95
C ILE A 887 -81.49 1.02 -20.71
N VAL A 888 -82.17 -0.01 -20.18
CA VAL A 888 -82.25 -1.34 -20.80
C VAL A 888 -83.11 -1.32 -22.07
N ASN A 889 -84.28 -0.67 -22.05
CA ASN A 889 -85.08 -0.47 -23.27
C ASN A 889 -84.45 0.56 -24.24
N GLN A 890 -83.38 1.26 -23.83
CA GLN A 890 -82.53 2.06 -24.73
C GLN A 890 -81.37 1.22 -25.31
N GLU A 891 -81.68 0.04 -25.87
CA GLU A 891 -80.78 -0.62 -26.85
C GLU A 891 -80.41 0.33 -28.01
N ALA A 892 -81.25 1.35 -28.26
CA ALA A 892 -80.99 2.48 -29.15
C ALA A 892 -79.71 3.29 -28.86
N LEU A 893 -79.10 3.19 -27.66
CA LEU A 893 -77.85 3.89 -27.32
C LEU A 893 -76.63 3.44 -28.15
N LEU A 894 -76.73 2.32 -28.87
CA LEU A 894 -75.76 1.93 -29.90
C LEU A 894 -75.79 2.84 -31.15
N ILE A 895 -76.84 3.64 -31.36
CA ILE A 895 -77.12 4.29 -32.66
C ILE A 895 -77.69 5.72 -32.56
N GLU A 896 -77.01 6.60 -31.81
CA GLU A 896 -77.00 8.03 -32.17
C GLU A 896 -75.57 8.51 -32.42
N TRP A 897 -74.98 9.34 -31.54
CA TRP A 897 -73.77 10.11 -31.85
C TRP A 897 -72.72 10.07 -30.74
N LEU A 898 -71.44 9.92 -31.11
CA LEU A 898 -70.30 9.83 -30.20
C LEU A 898 -70.18 11.02 -29.22
N GLY A 899 -70.60 12.23 -29.65
CA GLY A 899 -70.61 13.43 -28.80
C GLY A 899 -71.55 13.34 -27.59
N LYS A 900 -72.58 12.48 -27.65
CA LYS A 900 -73.55 12.25 -26.56
C LYS A 900 -73.10 11.17 -25.56
N LEU A 901 -72.12 10.34 -25.91
CA LEU A 901 -71.76 9.14 -25.13
C LEU A 901 -71.23 9.46 -23.71
N VAL A 902 -70.51 10.59 -23.55
CA VAL A 902 -70.04 11.05 -22.23
C VAL A 902 -71.20 11.34 -21.29
N ASN A 903 -72.27 11.98 -21.79
CA ASN A 903 -73.44 12.33 -20.99
C ASN A 903 -74.18 11.06 -20.52
N PHE A 904 -74.28 10.04 -21.38
CA PHE A 904 -74.83 8.73 -21.00
C PHE A 904 -74.01 8.09 -19.88
N PHE A 905 -72.67 8.03 -20.02
CA PHE A 905 -71.83 7.44 -18.98
C PHE A 905 -71.83 8.26 -17.68
N GLU A 906 -72.05 9.56 -17.72
CA GLU A 906 -72.21 10.36 -16.50
C GLU A 906 -73.52 10.04 -15.76
N ILE A 907 -74.63 9.82 -16.48
CA ILE A 907 -75.89 9.32 -15.88
C ILE A 907 -75.72 7.89 -15.35
N PHE A 908 -75.13 6.99 -16.15
CA PHE A 908 -74.85 5.61 -15.75
C PHE A 908 -74.05 5.55 -14.42
N ASN A 909 -72.97 6.34 -14.31
CA ASN A 909 -72.14 6.38 -13.11
C ASN A 909 -72.84 7.02 -11.90
N GLN A 910 -73.82 7.91 -12.08
CA GLN A 910 -74.62 8.44 -10.95
C GLN A 910 -75.51 7.38 -10.29
N HIS A 911 -76.03 6.43 -11.07
CA HIS A 911 -76.88 5.35 -10.55
C HIS A 911 -76.08 4.11 -10.11
N LEU A 912 -75.03 3.75 -10.85
CA LEU A 912 -74.29 2.49 -10.69
C LEU A 912 -72.90 2.65 -10.04
N GLY A 913 -72.45 3.87 -9.74
CA GLY A 913 -71.12 4.14 -9.17
C GLY A 913 -70.86 3.58 -7.75
N LEU A 914 -71.87 3.00 -7.10
CA LEU A 914 -71.75 2.26 -5.82
C LEU A 914 -71.56 0.74 -6.01
N ILE A 915 -71.55 0.26 -7.26
CA ILE A 915 -71.42 -1.16 -7.62
C ILE A 915 -69.99 -1.45 -8.06
N ASN A 916 -69.25 -2.21 -7.25
CA ASN A 916 -67.90 -2.65 -7.58
C ASN A 916 -67.93 -3.93 -8.47
N ASN A 917 -66.76 -4.47 -8.83
CA ASN A 917 -66.72 -5.69 -9.65
C ASN A 917 -67.26 -6.93 -8.93
N ASP A 918 -67.05 -7.08 -7.61
CA ASP A 918 -67.58 -8.21 -6.84
C ASP A 918 -69.12 -8.22 -6.83
N CYS A 919 -69.75 -7.04 -6.77
CA CYS A 919 -71.18 -6.87 -6.96
C CYS A 919 -71.63 -7.33 -8.36
N TRP A 920 -70.91 -6.93 -9.40
CA TRP A 920 -71.24 -7.33 -10.78
C TRP A 920 -71.07 -8.84 -11.00
N ASP A 921 -70.06 -9.46 -10.41
CA ASP A 921 -69.89 -10.93 -10.48
C ASP A 921 -70.96 -11.66 -9.65
N LEU A 922 -71.41 -11.12 -8.51
CA LEU A 922 -72.58 -11.67 -7.80
C LEU A 922 -73.86 -11.53 -8.62
N ILE A 923 -74.12 -10.36 -9.23
CA ILE A 923 -75.29 -10.11 -10.11
C ILE A 923 -75.29 -11.09 -11.30
N LYS A 924 -74.12 -11.28 -11.93
CA LYS A 924 -73.92 -12.16 -13.08
C LYS A 924 -74.16 -13.65 -12.77
N GLU A 925 -73.83 -14.12 -11.58
CA GLU A 925 -74.10 -15.51 -11.18
C GLU A 925 -75.51 -15.67 -10.59
N LEU A 926 -76.07 -14.63 -9.94
CA LEU A 926 -77.49 -14.60 -9.56
C LEU A 926 -78.42 -14.65 -10.78
N SER A 927 -78.11 -13.93 -11.87
CA SER A 927 -78.94 -13.88 -13.08
C SER A 927 -79.09 -15.25 -13.77
N LYS A 928 -78.22 -16.22 -13.43
CA LYS A 928 -78.24 -17.61 -13.95
C LYS A 928 -78.80 -18.62 -12.95
N ALA A 929 -79.17 -18.20 -11.74
CA ALA A 929 -79.44 -19.08 -10.60
C ALA A 929 -80.94 -19.22 -10.26
N SER A 930 -81.85 -18.98 -11.21
CA SER A 930 -83.32 -18.99 -11.02
C SER A 930 -83.82 -20.12 -10.13
N ASP A 931 -83.50 -21.35 -10.53
CA ASP A 931 -84.02 -22.58 -9.93
C ASP A 931 -83.44 -22.82 -8.52
N PHE A 932 -82.29 -22.22 -8.24
CA PHE A 932 -81.63 -22.24 -6.95
C PHE A 932 -82.17 -21.15 -6.01
N ILE A 933 -82.51 -19.96 -6.52
CA ILE A 933 -83.24 -18.95 -5.74
C ILE A 933 -84.64 -19.45 -5.35
N VAL A 934 -85.34 -20.17 -6.24
CA VAL A 934 -86.60 -20.86 -5.91
C VAL A 934 -86.40 -21.90 -4.81
N PHE A 935 -85.30 -22.65 -4.81
CA PHE A 935 -84.97 -23.58 -3.72
C PHE A 935 -84.66 -22.85 -2.40
N LEU A 936 -83.91 -21.75 -2.42
CA LEU A 936 -83.65 -20.92 -1.24
C LEU A 936 -84.93 -20.40 -0.59
N TYR A 937 -85.92 -19.97 -1.40
CA TYR A 937 -87.26 -19.63 -0.89
C TYR A 937 -87.94 -20.84 -0.23
N LYS A 938 -87.89 -22.03 -0.85
CA LYS A 938 -88.50 -23.26 -0.29
C LYS A 938 -87.92 -23.69 1.06
N ILE A 939 -86.62 -23.44 1.30
CA ILE A 939 -85.96 -23.76 2.57
C ILE A 939 -85.85 -22.56 3.51
N ALA A 940 -86.49 -21.43 3.21
CA ALA A 940 -86.30 -20.15 3.90
C ALA A 940 -86.41 -20.25 5.43
N GLU A 941 -87.40 -20.97 5.93
CA GLU A 941 -87.77 -20.98 7.36
C GLU A 941 -87.22 -22.19 8.14
N HIS A 942 -86.66 -23.19 7.45
CA HIS A 942 -86.16 -24.42 8.08
C HIS A 942 -84.72 -24.25 8.57
N ASP A 943 -84.34 -24.80 9.73
CA ASP A 943 -82.92 -24.87 10.08
C ASP A 943 -82.24 -25.96 9.23
N ILE A 944 -81.15 -25.57 8.56
CA ILE A 944 -80.37 -26.42 7.66
C ILE A 944 -78.97 -26.72 8.21
N LYS A 945 -78.63 -26.30 9.44
CA LYS A 945 -77.36 -26.65 10.09
C LYS A 945 -77.19 -28.17 10.25
N ASN A 946 -78.28 -28.90 10.44
CA ASN A 946 -78.26 -30.36 10.54
C ASN A 946 -77.80 -31.07 9.26
N LEU A 947 -77.75 -30.37 8.10
CA LEU A 947 -77.17 -30.91 6.87
C LEU A 947 -75.64 -31.15 7.01
N VAL A 948 -74.94 -30.39 7.87
CA VAL A 948 -73.49 -30.58 8.10
C VAL A 948 -73.22 -31.96 8.73
N ASN A 949 -74.05 -32.37 9.69
CA ASN A 949 -73.92 -33.64 10.42
C ASN A 949 -74.29 -34.89 9.58
N SER A 950 -74.60 -34.71 8.29
CA SER A 950 -75.03 -35.79 7.38
C SER A 950 -74.07 -36.04 6.22
N VAL A 951 -72.92 -35.36 6.21
CA VAL A 951 -71.84 -35.55 5.25
C VAL A 951 -70.77 -36.44 5.88
N ASP A 952 -70.66 -37.68 5.39
CA ASP A 952 -69.56 -38.58 5.77
C ASP A 952 -68.22 -38.03 5.21
N GLU A 953 -67.15 -38.12 6.02
CA GLU A 953 -65.83 -37.45 5.94
C GLU A 953 -65.21 -37.20 4.55
N SER A 954 -65.84 -36.33 3.75
CA SER A 954 -65.42 -35.99 2.38
C SER A 954 -65.67 -34.50 2.10
N SER A 955 -64.59 -33.73 2.15
CA SER A 955 -64.61 -32.26 2.09
C SER A 955 -65.36 -31.66 0.89
N TYR A 956 -65.41 -32.41 -0.22
CA TYR A 956 -66.13 -32.01 -1.44
C TYR A 956 -67.66 -31.83 -1.26
N GLU A 957 -68.30 -32.50 -0.30
CA GLU A 957 -69.71 -32.25 0.03
C GLU A 957 -69.85 -31.20 1.14
N GLU A 958 -68.91 -31.16 2.10
CA GLU A 958 -68.90 -30.19 3.20
C GLU A 958 -68.81 -28.75 2.69
N ASP A 959 -67.91 -28.46 1.73
CA ASP A 959 -67.77 -27.13 1.12
C ASP A 959 -69.06 -26.67 0.42
N LYS A 960 -69.85 -27.59 -0.16
CA LYS A 960 -71.13 -27.28 -0.81
C LYS A 960 -72.20 -26.94 0.21
N VAL A 961 -72.28 -27.70 1.31
CA VAL A 961 -73.26 -27.46 2.39
C VAL A 961 -72.90 -26.20 3.17
N SER A 962 -71.62 -25.98 3.47
CA SER A 962 -71.10 -24.74 4.07
C SER A 962 -71.38 -23.53 3.18
N SER A 963 -71.19 -23.66 1.86
CA SER A 963 -71.56 -22.62 0.89
C SER A 963 -73.07 -22.36 0.88
N LEU A 964 -73.92 -23.40 0.93
CA LEU A 964 -75.38 -23.23 0.99
C LEU A 964 -75.81 -22.49 2.26
N ILE A 965 -75.23 -22.82 3.41
CA ILE A 965 -75.51 -22.16 4.69
C ILE A 965 -75.12 -20.68 4.62
N GLN A 966 -73.94 -20.36 4.10
CA GLN A 966 -73.49 -18.96 3.93
C GLN A 966 -74.36 -18.21 2.91
N VAL A 967 -74.67 -18.81 1.77
CA VAL A 967 -75.52 -18.19 0.74
C VAL A 967 -76.92 -17.93 1.28
N LYS A 968 -77.51 -18.86 2.04
CA LYS A 968 -78.76 -18.62 2.77
C LYS A 968 -78.59 -17.49 3.80
N GLN A 969 -77.52 -17.47 4.61
CA GLN A 969 -77.29 -16.45 5.62
C GLN A 969 -77.27 -15.02 5.04
N PHE A 970 -76.58 -14.82 3.91
CA PHE A 970 -76.44 -13.48 3.32
C PHE A 970 -77.60 -13.09 2.40
N LEU A 971 -78.21 -14.02 1.66
CA LEU A 971 -79.33 -13.69 0.75
C LEU A 971 -80.71 -13.74 1.40
N LEU A 972 -80.93 -14.53 2.46
CA LEU A 972 -82.26 -14.64 3.09
C LEU A 972 -82.81 -13.31 3.65
N PRO A 973 -82.01 -12.42 4.28
CA PRO A 973 -82.50 -11.10 4.71
C PRO A 973 -82.99 -10.25 3.54
N LEU A 974 -82.32 -10.34 2.38
CA LEU A 974 -82.72 -9.69 1.14
C LEU A 974 -84.02 -10.30 0.60
N LEU A 975 -84.09 -11.63 0.47
CA LEU A 975 -85.27 -12.38 0.01
C LEU A 975 -86.52 -12.14 0.90
N LYS A 976 -86.35 -11.88 2.19
CA LYS A 976 -87.44 -11.55 3.14
C LYS A 976 -87.82 -10.05 3.18
N SER A 977 -87.11 -9.17 2.48
CA SER A 977 -87.36 -7.72 2.51
C SER A 977 -87.77 -7.11 1.15
N VAL A 978 -87.76 -7.88 0.05
CA VAL A 978 -87.87 -7.35 -1.32
C VAL A 978 -89.10 -6.50 -1.58
N GLU A 979 -90.27 -6.88 -1.04
CA GLU A 979 -91.55 -6.14 -1.22
C GLU A 979 -91.50 -4.68 -0.72
N ARG A 980 -90.46 -4.27 -0.01
CA ARG A 980 -90.26 -2.92 0.55
C ARG A 980 -89.00 -2.21 0.02
N LEU A 981 -88.28 -2.82 -0.92
CA LEU A 981 -87.05 -2.26 -1.50
C LEU A 981 -87.33 -1.58 -2.84
N SER A 982 -86.84 -0.34 -2.97
CA SER A 982 -86.66 0.30 -4.27
C SER A 982 -85.29 -0.10 -4.86
N LEU A 983 -85.14 0.00 -6.18
CA LEU A 983 -83.90 -0.36 -6.90
C LEU A 983 -82.63 0.23 -6.26
N LYS A 984 -82.62 1.52 -5.89
CA LYS A 984 -81.47 2.14 -5.22
C LYS A 984 -81.13 1.48 -3.86
N LYS A 985 -82.13 1.05 -3.09
CA LYS A 985 -81.89 0.34 -1.82
C LYS A 985 -81.41 -1.09 -2.06
N PHE A 986 -81.98 -1.80 -3.02
CA PHE A 986 -81.53 -3.14 -3.40
C PHE A 986 -80.05 -3.16 -3.81
N LEU A 987 -79.62 -2.20 -4.63
CA LEU A 987 -78.21 -2.08 -5.03
C LEU A 987 -77.28 -1.77 -3.85
N ILE A 988 -77.74 -1.00 -2.86
CA ILE A 988 -77.01 -0.78 -1.60
C ILE A 988 -76.89 -2.09 -0.81
N GLU A 989 -77.96 -2.88 -0.68
CA GLU A 989 -77.88 -4.17 0.05
C GLU A 989 -77.01 -5.21 -0.68
N ILE A 990 -77.04 -5.28 -2.01
CA ILE A 990 -76.10 -6.11 -2.79
C ILE A 990 -74.63 -5.67 -2.56
N SER A 991 -74.38 -4.37 -2.42
CA SER A 991 -73.06 -3.82 -2.07
C SER A 991 -72.67 -4.16 -0.62
N ASN A 992 -73.59 -4.03 0.35
CA ASN A 992 -73.38 -4.44 1.74
C ASN A 992 -73.04 -5.95 1.85
N ILE A 993 -73.79 -6.79 1.15
CA ILE A 993 -73.64 -8.25 1.13
C ILE A 993 -72.28 -8.67 0.55
N THR A 994 -71.84 -8.04 -0.55
CA THR A 994 -70.53 -8.35 -1.15
C THR A 994 -69.36 -7.76 -0.39
N GLN A 995 -69.51 -6.61 0.29
CA GLN A 995 -68.51 -6.13 1.25
C GLN A 995 -68.33 -7.10 2.42
N GLN A 996 -69.40 -7.75 2.89
CA GLN A 996 -69.32 -8.77 3.95
C GLN A 996 -68.78 -10.13 3.45
N ASN A 997 -68.96 -10.46 2.16
CA ASN A 997 -68.55 -11.75 1.60
C ASN A 997 -68.28 -11.63 0.09
N ALA A 998 -67.14 -11.07 -0.32
CA ALA A 998 -66.83 -10.85 -1.75
C ALA A 998 -66.85 -12.15 -2.59
N LYS A 999 -66.57 -13.29 -1.96
CA LYS A 999 -66.68 -14.63 -2.58
C LYS A 999 -68.11 -15.20 -2.61
N LEU A 1000 -69.15 -14.40 -2.39
CA LEU A 1000 -70.53 -14.90 -2.42
C LEU A 1000 -70.98 -15.31 -3.83
N GLY A 1001 -70.54 -14.62 -4.88
CA GLY A 1001 -70.89 -14.96 -6.27
C GLY A 1001 -70.45 -16.38 -6.65
N SER A 1002 -69.21 -16.77 -6.32
CA SER A 1002 -68.73 -18.14 -6.57
C SER A 1002 -69.41 -19.19 -5.69
N LYS A 1003 -69.83 -18.84 -4.46
CA LYS A 1003 -70.65 -19.73 -3.62
C LYS A 1003 -72.06 -19.92 -4.19
N VAL A 1004 -72.69 -18.86 -4.72
CA VAL A 1004 -73.96 -18.94 -5.45
C VAL A 1004 -73.82 -19.84 -6.69
N ALA A 1005 -72.76 -19.68 -7.47
CA ALA A 1005 -72.48 -20.55 -8.62
C ALA A 1005 -72.27 -22.03 -8.21
N LEU A 1006 -71.54 -22.29 -7.12
CA LEU A 1006 -71.34 -23.63 -6.58
C LEU A 1006 -72.65 -24.27 -6.12
N CYS A 1007 -73.50 -23.52 -5.40
CA CYS A 1007 -74.80 -24.04 -4.94
C CYS A 1007 -75.81 -24.19 -6.08
N SER A 1008 -75.79 -23.30 -7.09
CA SER A 1008 -76.62 -23.39 -8.29
C SER A 1008 -76.28 -24.63 -9.13
N SER A 1009 -74.99 -24.84 -9.43
CA SER A 1009 -74.52 -26.03 -10.16
C SER A 1009 -74.77 -27.35 -9.41
N ASN A 1010 -74.88 -27.33 -8.08
CA ASN A 1010 -75.19 -28.50 -7.24
C ASN A 1010 -76.66 -28.52 -6.74
N ASN A 1011 -77.56 -27.68 -7.26
CA ASN A 1011 -78.90 -27.45 -6.72
C ASN A 1011 -79.72 -28.75 -6.54
N MET A 1012 -79.71 -29.65 -7.53
CA MET A 1012 -80.39 -30.96 -7.43
C MET A 1012 -79.80 -31.87 -6.34
N ALA A 1013 -78.48 -31.86 -6.15
CA ALA A 1013 -77.83 -32.65 -5.10
C ALA A 1013 -78.20 -32.11 -3.70
N LEU A 1014 -78.14 -30.79 -3.52
CA LEU A 1014 -78.53 -30.12 -2.28
C LEU A 1014 -80.03 -30.33 -1.95
N GLN A 1015 -80.91 -30.31 -2.96
CA GLN A 1015 -82.33 -30.65 -2.79
C GLN A 1015 -82.52 -32.11 -2.37
N ASN A 1016 -81.83 -33.06 -3.00
CA ASN A 1016 -81.95 -34.48 -2.69
C ASN A 1016 -81.40 -34.81 -1.29
N LEU A 1017 -80.26 -34.23 -0.92
CA LEU A 1017 -79.69 -34.33 0.44
C LEU A 1017 -80.70 -33.84 1.47
N TYR A 1018 -81.21 -32.61 1.30
CA TYR A 1018 -82.22 -32.01 2.17
C TYR A 1018 -83.47 -32.90 2.32
N ASN A 1019 -84.05 -33.37 1.20
CA ASN A 1019 -85.23 -34.24 1.22
C ASN A 1019 -84.98 -35.57 1.94
N SER A 1020 -83.78 -36.16 1.77
CA SER A 1020 -83.45 -37.47 2.36
C SER A 1020 -83.38 -37.46 3.89
N ILE A 1021 -82.93 -36.34 4.48
CA ILE A 1021 -82.75 -36.17 5.93
C ILE A 1021 -84.10 -35.89 6.60
N SER A 1022 -84.91 -35.01 6.00
CA SER A 1022 -86.28 -34.73 6.44
C SER A 1022 -87.10 -36.02 6.60
N ASN A 1023 -87.00 -36.92 5.61
CA ASN A 1023 -87.70 -38.21 5.63
C ASN A 1023 -87.14 -39.22 6.66
N LYS A 1024 -85.86 -39.11 7.05
CA LYS A 1024 -85.21 -40.00 8.05
C LYS A 1024 -85.62 -39.66 9.48
N GLU A 1025 -85.67 -38.37 9.84
CA GLU A 1025 -86.10 -37.95 11.19
C GLU A 1025 -87.55 -38.37 11.46
N GLU A 1026 -88.46 -38.08 10.52
CA GLU A 1026 -89.89 -38.30 10.67
C GLU A 1026 -90.22 -39.79 10.85
N ASN A 1027 -89.61 -40.66 10.04
CA ASN A 1027 -89.76 -42.12 10.12
C ASN A 1027 -89.24 -42.68 11.47
N THR A 1028 -88.21 -42.07 12.05
CA THR A 1028 -87.63 -42.50 13.34
C THR A 1028 -88.52 -42.07 14.52
N ARG A 1029 -89.02 -40.82 14.52
CA ARG A 1029 -90.01 -40.36 15.51
C ARG A 1029 -91.29 -41.19 15.46
N GLU A 1030 -91.77 -41.54 14.26
CA GLU A 1030 -92.99 -42.35 14.09
C GLU A 1030 -92.82 -43.78 14.62
N LYS A 1031 -91.64 -44.40 14.50
CA LYS A 1031 -91.33 -45.70 15.14
C LYS A 1031 -91.38 -45.63 16.66
N ILE A 1032 -90.70 -44.65 17.27
CA ILE A 1032 -90.70 -44.45 18.73
C ILE A 1032 -92.13 -44.20 19.23
N ARG A 1033 -92.90 -43.35 18.53
CA ARG A 1033 -94.31 -43.07 18.83
C ARG A 1033 -95.19 -44.32 18.77
N ASN A 1034 -95.02 -45.19 17.77
CA ASN A 1034 -95.81 -46.42 17.65
C ASN A 1034 -95.40 -47.47 18.69
N ALA A 1035 -94.11 -47.64 18.97
CA ALA A 1035 -93.65 -48.51 20.05
C ALA A 1035 -94.22 -48.06 21.42
N ALA A 1036 -94.18 -46.76 21.73
CA ALA A 1036 -94.66 -46.22 23.00
C ALA A 1036 -96.20 -46.21 23.14
N LYS A 1037 -96.96 -46.01 22.06
CA LYS A 1037 -98.44 -45.87 22.11
C LYS A 1037 -99.22 -47.11 21.67
N ARG A 1038 -98.58 -48.09 21.04
CA ARG A 1038 -99.22 -49.30 20.46
C ARG A 1038 -98.42 -50.59 20.69
N GLY A 1039 -97.28 -50.53 21.38
CA GLY A 1039 -96.47 -51.69 21.72
C GLY A 1039 -97.14 -52.62 22.72
N THR A 1040 -97.19 -53.91 22.38
CA THR A 1040 -97.50 -55.01 23.28
C THR A 1040 -96.19 -55.70 23.65
N TYR A 1041 -95.87 -55.77 24.93
CA TYR A 1041 -94.78 -56.61 25.44
C TYR A 1041 -95.24 -58.06 25.58
N THR A 1042 -94.45 -58.99 25.04
CA THR A 1042 -94.62 -60.44 25.22
C THR A 1042 -93.48 -60.96 26.08
N PHE A 1043 -93.83 -61.71 27.13
CA PHE A 1043 -92.92 -62.33 28.09
C PHE A 1043 -93.06 -63.85 27.98
N GLU A 1044 -92.17 -64.49 27.23
CA GLU A 1044 -92.17 -65.95 27.03
C GLU A 1044 -91.22 -66.60 28.03
N ARG A 1045 -91.70 -67.55 28.85
CA ARG A 1045 -90.87 -68.27 29.82
C ARG A 1045 -90.46 -69.64 29.27
N ASP A 1046 -89.20 -70.00 29.39
CA ASP A 1046 -88.73 -71.32 28.97
C ASP A 1046 -89.33 -72.42 29.87
N ILE A 1047 -89.71 -73.55 29.26
CA ILE A 1047 -90.45 -74.66 29.87
C ILE A 1047 -89.63 -75.33 30.98
N LYS A 1048 -88.30 -75.22 30.94
CA LYS A 1048 -87.39 -75.69 32.01
C LYS A 1048 -87.32 -74.77 33.24
N GLY A 1049 -88.05 -73.65 33.25
CA GLY A 1049 -88.34 -72.86 34.45
C GLY A 1049 -87.60 -71.53 34.59
N ASP A 1050 -86.33 -71.45 34.22
CA ASP A 1050 -85.44 -70.43 34.86
C ASP A 1050 -85.10 -69.19 34.02
N THR A 1051 -85.62 -69.03 32.80
CA THR A 1051 -85.45 -67.78 32.03
C THR A 1051 -86.73 -67.30 31.35
N CYS A 1052 -86.81 -65.98 31.09
CA CYS A 1052 -87.89 -65.36 30.36
C CYS A 1052 -87.35 -64.39 29.30
N LYS A 1053 -87.85 -64.52 28.07
CA LYS A 1053 -87.53 -63.70 26.91
C LYS A 1053 -88.55 -62.57 26.77
N VAL A 1054 -88.06 -61.34 26.67
CA VAL A 1054 -88.89 -60.14 26.47
C VAL A 1054 -88.77 -59.68 25.02
N THR A 1055 -89.91 -59.45 24.38
CA THR A 1055 -89.99 -58.74 23.08
C THR A 1055 -91.15 -57.75 23.10
N LEU A 1056 -91.04 -56.64 22.37
CA LEU A 1056 -92.15 -55.73 22.10
C LEU A 1056 -92.56 -55.87 20.63
N SER A 1057 -93.86 -55.97 20.37
CA SER A 1057 -94.39 -55.89 19.00
C SER A 1057 -95.62 -55.00 18.94
N TYR A 1058 -95.84 -54.31 17.82
CA TYR A 1058 -97.07 -53.57 17.56
C TYR A 1058 -97.65 -53.95 16.20
N SER A 1059 -98.98 -53.97 16.08
CA SER A 1059 -99.67 -54.18 14.81
C SER A 1059 -99.60 -52.92 13.95
N THR A 1060 -98.97 -53.02 12.77
CA THR A 1060 -99.07 -52.01 11.71
C THR A 1060 -100.37 -52.21 10.92
N PHE A 1061 -100.96 -51.12 10.42
CA PHE A 1061 -102.24 -51.17 9.69
C PHE A 1061 -102.16 -51.82 8.28
N ARG A 1062 -100.96 -52.25 7.85
CA ARG A 1062 -100.70 -52.98 6.60
C ARG A 1062 -99.52 -53.95 6.84
N GLY A 1063 -99.66 -55.21 6.43
CA GLY A 1063 -98.59 -56.22 6.46
C GLY A 1063 -98.83 -57.36 7.47
N THR A 1064 -98.50 -58.59 7.07
CA THR A 1064 -98.72 -59.83 7.84
C THR A 1064 -97.58 -60.17 8.82
N THR A 1065 -96.52 -59.37 8.86
CA THR A 1065 -95.40 -59.49 9.80
C THR A 1065 -95.50 -58.43 10.90
N LYS A 1066 -95.71 -58.86 12.16
CA LYS A 1066 -95.59 -57.96 13.31
C LYS A 1066 -94.12 -57.55 13.48
N PRO A 1067 -93.75 -56.26 13.41
CA PRO A 1067 -92.41 -55.83 13.81
C PRO A 1067 -92.17 -56.20 15.28
N SER A 1068 -91.10 -56.93 15.54
CA SER A 1068 -90.72 -57.44 16.86
C SER A 1068 -89.35 -56.87 17.23
N TYR A 1069 -89.28 -56.24 18.40
CA TYR A 1069 -88.10 -55.61 18.96
C TYR A 1069 -87.65 -56.43 20.16
N SER A 1070 -86.37 -56.82 20.19
CA SER A 1070 -85.73 -57.39 21.38
C SER A 1070 -85.52 -56.32 22.45
N LEU A 1071 -85.18 -56.73 23.66
CA LEU A 1071 -84.81 -55.79 24.72
C LEU A 1071 -83.67 -54.85 24.29
N THR A 1072 -82.70 -55.35 23.52
CA THR A 1072 -81.58 -54.56 22.98
C THR A 1072 -82.04 -53.48 21.98
N ASP A 1073 -82.96 -53.82 21.08
CA ASP A 1073 -83.52 -52.85 20.12
C ASP A 1073 -84.34 -51.75 20.82
N LEU A 1074 -84.96 -52.09 21.97
CA LEU A 1074 -85.66 -51.13 22.81
C LEU A 1074 -84.70 -50.22 23.59
N HIS A 1075 -83.49 -50.68 23.92
CA HIS A 1075 -82.44 -49.82 24.46
C HIS A 1075 -81.94 -48.81 23.42
N ASP A 1076 -81.69 -49.23 22.17
CA ASP A 1076 -81.35 -48.32 21.05
C ASP A 1076 -82.47 -47.29 20.78
N LEU A 1077 -83.72 -47.74 20.71
CA LEU A 1077 -84.87 -46.83 20.53
C LEU A 1077 -85.05 -45.87 21.72
N ARG A 1078 -84.72 -46.30 22.95
CA ARG A 1078 -84.70 -45.43 24.14
C ARG A 1078 -83.58 -44.41 24.07
N GLU A 1079 -82.36 -44.80 23.75
CA GLU A 1079 -81.20 -43.90 23.68
C GLU A 1079 -81.39 -42.83 22.58
N ARG A 1080 -82.01 -43.20 21.45
CA ARG A 1080 -82.44 -42.23 20.42
C ARG A 1080 -83.57 -41.31 20.93
N ALA A 1081 -84.54 -41.83 21.67
CA ALA A 1081 -85.59 -41.01 22.28
C ALA A 1081 -85.03 -40.02 23.33
N GLU A 1082 -84.04 -40.43 24.11
CA GLU A 1082 -83.34 -39.56 25.06
C GLU A 1082 -82.54 -38.48 24.32
N ASN A 1083 -81.84 -38.80 23.24
CA ASN A 1083 -81.18 -37.79 22.39
C ASN A 1083 -82.18 -36.79 21.78
N TYR A 1084 -83.35 -37.24 21.28
CA TYR A 1084 -84.42 -36.33 20.82
C TYR A 1084 -85.00 -35.45 21.95
N SER A 1085 -84.94 -35.90 23.21
CA SER A 1085 -85.38 -35.13 24.38
C SER A 1085 -84.33 -34.10 24.83
N PHE A 1086 -83.06 -34.49 24.93
CA PHE A 1086 -81.96 -33.59 25.31
C PHE A 1086 -81.72 -32.48 24.28
N GLY A 1087 -82.01 -32.72 22.99
CA GLY A 1087 -82.01 -31.68 21.95
C GLY A 1087 -82.97 -30.51 22.24
N SER A 1088 -84.04 -30.73 23.01
CA SER A 1088 -85.00 -29.69 23.42
C SER A 1088 -84.69 -29.02 24.77
N HIS A 1089 -83.54 -29.27 25.40
CA HIS A 1089 -83.13 -28.63 26.67
C HIS A 1089 -81.81 -27.85 26.59
N ARG A 1090 -81.41 -27.44 25.38
CA ARG A 1090 -80.48 -26.31 25.15
C ARG A 1090 -81.14 -25.18 24.34
N GLN A 1091 -82.33 -24.74 24.79
CA GLN A 1091 -82.96 -23.49 24.33
C GLN A 1091 -83.58 -22.73 25.51
N LEU A 1092 -82.71 -22.08 26.27
CA LEU A 1092 -82.91 -20.77 26.90
C LEU A 1092 -81.57 -20.02 26.83
#